data_AF-A0A7R8WTT6-F1
#
_entry.id   AF-A0A7R8WTT6-F1
#
_cell.length_a   1.000
_cell.length_b   1.000
_cell.length_c   1.000
_cell.angle_alpha   90.00
_cell.angle_beta   90.00
_cell.angle_gamma   90.00
#
_symmetry.space_group_name_H-M   'P 1'
#
loop_
_entity.id
_entity.type
_entity.pdbx_description
1 polymer ?
#
loop_
_entity_poly.entity_id
_entity_poly.type
_entity_poly.pdbx_seq_one_letter_code
_entity_poly.pdbx_strand_id
1 'polypeptide(L)'
;MPFSPVRETAISCSRISMGFLGVPSGWIPPQERALHGANTGKVTVRRRERGEKMKKEKSMDLFAEAKKVIPGGVNSPVRACRSVESEPLFIKSAQGSQIVDVDDQRYVDFVCSWGPMIMGHAHPSIVEAVRNTASNGTSFGAPTPGEIELAEMVVQAVPSIEKVRFVNSGTEATMSAVRLARGFTGRNKIIKFDGCYHGHADSFLIKAGSGVLTLGIPGSPGVPEDIVKNTASLPYNDIETLEKTLRREASDIACVIVEPVAGNMGCIPPRKDFLQALRTLTSELGIVLIFDEVITGFRLAYGGAQSYYGILPDLTCLGKIIGGGLPVGAYGGKREIMDMVAPDGPVYQAGTLSGNPLAMAAGIASLKVLQEEGFYDRLNSRGKELAERLRAVARRVGIPVQVNSVGSLLTIFFTPDPVFDFDTAMRADTRSSLQRGIQIAGWIYLFLLAGASWPLTSWFFALSVLAGGLVALLSFGQSYRDIVGFFGLVQEAGELEPVILEALGLPVPHGPVGHTFLEQLCAPYMTYTWLVMAFLFLVAKMTLGNLEMIPGSGQNFWEIIIGGIYNFCKDNMGEELTDKLFPMIATFALYIVVANLMGLLPGFMSPTSSLNTTLALTVIVWVTHHIVGFRAHGLSYYKHFMGPIKLLAPFMFVLELVSNVARLLSLSIRLFGNIMAKETLLTILFGLVGYYFLPLPIMLLGVLVSIVQAMVFVLLTVVYISQAAEHAH
;
A
#
# COMPACT_ATOMS: atom_id res chain seq x y z
N MET A 1 -15.30 58.88 23.10
CA MET A 1 -14.54 60.13 22.89
C MET A 1 -13.08 59.89 23.32
N PRO A 2 -12.06 60.50 22.68
CA PRO A 2 -11.38 59.90 21.52
C PRO A 2 -9.84 59.84 21.63
N PHE A 3 -9.23 59.04 20.73
CA PHE A 3 -7.97 59.26 19.97
C PHE A 3 -6.59 59.41 20.68
N SER A 4 -5.72 58.42 20.41
CA SER A 4 -4.38 58.49 19.73
C SER A 4 -3.23 59.36 20.31
N PRO A 5 -1.96 59.29 19.82
CA PRO A 5 -1.30 58.33 18.90
C PRO A 5 0.12 57.83 19.30
N VAL A 6 0.52 56.70 18.70
CA VAL A 6 1.77 56.40 17.94
C VAL A 6 3.10 57.09 18.30
N ARG A 7 4.16 56.29 18.53
CA ARG A 7 5.43 56.38 17.77
C ARG A 7 6.34 55.15 17.93
N GLU A 8 6.68 54.56 16.78
CA GLU A 8 7.80 53.65 16.55
C GLU A 8 9.14 54.35 16.83
N THR A 9 10.15 53.59 17.26
CA THR A 9 11.51 53.70 16.70
C THR A 9 12.32 52.44 17.02
N ALA A 10 12.94 51.92 15.96
CA ALA A 10 13.82 50.77 15.97
C ALA A 10 15.26 51.17 16.38
N ILE A 11 16.10 50.13 16.50
CA ILE A 11 17.57 50.09 16.27
C ILE A 11 18.47 49.86 17.50
N SER A 12 19.01 48.63 17.48
CA SER A 12 20.37 48.14 17.78
C SER A 12 21.01 48.27 19.17
N CYS A 13 21.20 47.09 19.77
CA CYS A 13 22.50 46.42 19.93
C CYS A 13 23.68 47.24 20.50
N SER A 14 24.01 47.01 21.78
CA SER A 14 25.41 47.00 22.22
C SER A 14 25.59 46.18 23.50
N ARG A 15 26.52 45.23 23.43
CA ARG A 15 27.14 44.50 24.54
C ARG A 15 27.65 45.45 25.62
N ILE A 16 27.67 45.02 26.88
CA ILE A 16 28.81 45.17 27.80
C ILE A 16 28.76 44.03 28.83
N SER A 17 29.95 43.53 29.14
CA SER A 17 30.27 42.34 29.91
C SER A 17 30.85 42.68 31.29
N MET A 18 30.79 41.69 32.18
CA MET A 18 31.68 41.39 33.32
C MET A 18 31.52 42.14 34.65
N GLY A 19 31.52 41.35 35.72
CA GLY A 19 31.74 41.80 37.09
C GLY A 19 31.49 40.71 38.14
N PHE A 20 32.31 39.65 38.14
CA PHE A 20 32.40 38.63 39.20
C PHE A 20 33.01 39.24 40.48
N LEU A 21 32.56 38.81 41.66
CA LEU A 21 33.39 38.57 42.86
C LEU A 21 32.53 38.02 44.03
N GLY A 22 32.95 36.90 44.62
CA GLY A 22 32.61 36.53 46.01
C GLY A 22 31.95 35.15 46.23
N VAL A 23 32.76 34.09 46.26
CA VAL A 23 32.45 32.79 46.90
C VAL A 23 33.42 32.65 48.09
N PRO A 24 32.97 32.21 49.28
CA PRO A 24 33.13 30.81 49.73
C PRO A 24 31.96 30.33 50.63
N SER A 25 31.68 29.06 50.90
CA SER A 25 31.97 27.73 50.36
C SER A 25 31.36 26.77 51.40
N GLY A 26 30.59 25.76 50.99
CA GLY A 26 30.24 24.66 51.88
C GLY A 26 28.90 23.97 51.63
N TRP A 27 28.75 23.23 50.53
CA TRP A 27 28.21 21.86 50.49
C TRP A 27 28.25 21.33 49.05
N ILE A 28 28.86 20.15 48.87
CA ILE A 28 29.28 19.56 47.59
C ILE A 28 28.34 18.39 47.21
N PRO A 29 27.80 18.32 45.99
CA PRO A 29 27.41 17.07 45.34
C PRO A 29 28.52 16.55 44.39
N PRO A 30 28.62 15.22 44.14
CA PRO A 30 29.68 14.66 43.31
C PRO A 30 29.48 14.92 41.80
N GLN A 31 30.30 15.84 41.29
CA GLN A 31 31.04 15.81 40.03
C GLN A 31 30.32 15.33 38.75
N GLU A 32 29.77 16.30 38.02
CA GLU A 32 29.94 16.40 36.57
C GLU A 32 31.40 16.79 36.24
N ARG A 33 32.12 15.90 35.58
CA ARG A 33 33.25 16.17 34.67
C ARG A 33 33.12 15.13 33.55
N ALA A 34 33.13 15.45 32.27
CA ALA A 34 33.41 16.68 31.57
C ALA A 34 32.89 16.52 30.14
N LEU A 35 32.09 17.46 29.63
CA LEU A 35 31.87 17.63 28.19
C LEU A 35 31.56 19.11 27.87
N HIS A 36 32.58 19.95 27.96
CA HIS A 36 32.68 21.15 27.13
C HIS A 36 33.98 21.07 26.32
N GLY A 37 33.94 20.18 25.32
CA GLY A 37 34.67 20.37 24.09
C GLY A 37 33.67 20.83 23.05
N ALA A 38 33.73 22.12 22.71
CA ALA A 38 33.02 22.64 21.55
C ALA A 38 33.46 21.84 20.32
N ASN A 39 32.52 21.08 19.76
CA ASN A 39 32.58 20.70 18.37
C ASN A 39 31.17 20.90 17.84
N THR A 40 31.02 21.80 16.88
CA THR A 40 29.87 21.87 15.98
C THR A 40 29.83 20.58 15.17
N GLY A 41 29.48 19.48 15.84
CA GLY A 41 29.32 18.17 15.25
C GLY A 41 28.02 18.21 14.46
N LYS A 42 28.15 18.36 13.14
CA LYS A 42 27.11 17.97 12.18
C LYS A 42 26.46 16.69 12.71
N VAL A 43 25.14 16.70 12.91
CA VAL A 43 24.38 15.47 13.10
C VAL A 43 24.55 14.68 11.80
N THR A 44 25.57 13.83 11.77
CA THR A 44 25.80 12.90 10.68
C THR A 44 24.69 11.87 10.79
N VAL A 45 23.60 12.10 10.07
CA VAL A 45 22.65 11.04 9.73
C VAL A 45 23.50 9.97 9.05
N ARG A 46 23.82 8.89 9.76
CA ARG A 46 24.44 7.71 9.14
C ARG A 46 23.46 7.23 8.08
N ARG A 47 23.78 7.54 6.83
CA ARG A 47 23.12 7.01 5.64
C ARG A 47 23.26 5.48 5.74
N ARG A 48 22.16 4.78 6.05
CA ARG A 48 22.10 3.31 6.00
C ARG A 48 22.63 2.92 4.61
N GLU A 49 23.62 2.03 4.58
CA GLU A 49 24.23 1.60 3.32
C GLU A 49 23.15 1.07 2.38
N ARG A 50 23.15 1.64 1.17
CA ARG A 50 22.21 1.34 0.09
C ARG A 50 22.41 -0.11 -0.33
N GLY A 51 21.52 -1.02 0.09
CA GLY A 51 21.54 -2.40 -0.42
C GLY A 51 20.79 -3.46 0.40
N GLU A 52 20.54 -3.24 1.69
CA GLU A 52 19.78 -4.25 2.48
C GLU A 52 18.28 -4.16 2.18
N LYS A 53 17.76 -5.13 1.40
CA LYS A 53 16.33 -5.43 1.40
C LYS A 53 15.87 -5.62 2.84
N MET A 54 14.76 -4.99 3.19
CA MET A 54 14.10 -5.24 4.47
C MET A 54 13.73 -6.71 4.54
N LYS A 55 14.37 -7.43 5.47
CA LYS A 55 14.07 -8.83 5.75
C LYS A 55 12.65 -8.91 6.32
N LYS A 56 11.83 -9.80 5.77
CA LYS A 56 10.45 -10.07 6.21
C LYS A 56 10.15 -11.57 6.30
N GLU A 57 11.18 -12.40 6.21
CA GLU A 57 11.07 -13.86 6.09
C GLU A 57 10.34 -14.44 7.30
N LYS A 58 10.73 -14.03 8.52
CA LYS A 58 10.11 -14.52 9.76
C LYS A 58 8.67 -14.04 9.88
N SER A 59 8.39 -12.79 9.51
CA SER A 59 7.02 -12.27 9.51
C SER A 59 6.12 -13.05 8.54
N MET A 60 6.63 -13.42 7.36
CA MET A 60 5.90 -14.22 6.38
C MET A 60 5.64 -15.64 6.86
N ASP A 61 6.63 -16.30 7.46
CA ASP A 61 6.48 -17.64 8.04
C ASP A 61 5.43 -17.64 9.16
N LEU A 62 5.51 -16.67 10.09
CA LEU A 62 4.53 -16.53 11.16
C LEU A 62 3.13 -16.23 10.64
N PHE A 63 3.00 -15.45 9.56
CA PHE A 63 1.69 -15.20 8.95
C PHE A 63 1.11 -16.44 8.28
N ALA A 64 1.96 -17.25 7.63
CA ALA A 64 1.56 -18.52 7.05
C ALA A 64 1.05 -19.50 8.13
N GLU A 65 1.74 -19.58 9.27
CA GLU A 65 1.28 -20.37 10.42
C GLU A 65 -0.01 -19.81 11.03
N ALA A 66 -0.09 -18.49 11.22
CA ALA A 66 -1.28 -17.83 11.77
C ALA A 66 -2.53 -18.09 10.91
N LYS A 67 -2.41 -18.10 9.58
CA LYS A 67 -3.53 -18.39 8.66
C LYS A 67 -4.11 -19.80 8.84
N LYS A 68 -3.37 -20.75 9.41
CA LYS A 68 -3.87 -22.11 9.69
C LYS A 68 -4.85 -22.14 10.86
N VAL A 69 -4.74 -21.20 11.81
CA VAL A 69 -5.43 -21.26 13.11
C VAL A 69 -6.24 -20.00 13.46
N ILE A 70 -6.01 -18.88 12.79
CA ILE A 70 -6.73 -17.61 12.99
C ILE A 70 -7.38 -17.20 11.67
N PRO A 71 -8.67 -16.80 11.63
CA PRO A 71 -9.34 -16.33 10.42
C PRO A 71 -8.58 -15.19 9.74
N GLY A 72 -8.11 -15.42 8.51
CA GLY A 72 -7.29 -14.44 7.77
C GLY A 72 -5.91 -14.15 8.40
N GLY A 73 -5.48 -14.98 9.36
CA GLY A 73 -4.21 -14.86 10.08
C GLY A 73 -4.16 -13.73 11.12
N VAL A 74 -5.29 -13.08 11.44
CA VAL A 74 -5.32 -11.88 12.30
C VAL A 74 -6.54 -11.81 13.23
N ASN A 75 -6.36 -11.18 14.40
CA ASN A 75 -7.44 -10.91 15.36
C ASN A 75 -8.21 -9.59 15.11
N SER A 76 -7.90 -8.88 14.02
CA SER A 76 -8.66 -7.71 13.57
C SER A 76 -8.40 -7.47 12.07
N PRO A 77 -9.42 -7.27 11.23
CA PRO A 77 -9.29 -7.31 9.76
C PRO A 77 -8.23 -6.39 9.17
N VAL A 78 -8.11 -5.16 9.67
CA VAL A 78 -7.14 -4.17 9.14
C VAL A 78 -5.69 -4.64 9.26
N ARG A 79 -5.40 -5.51 10.24
CA ARG A 79 -4.07 -6.06 10.47
C ARG A 79 -3.64 -7.06 9.40
N ALA A 80 -4.56 -7.54 8.55
CA ALA A 80 -4.21 -8.42 7.43
C ALA A 80 -3.62 -7.64 6.24
N CYS A 81 -3.54 -6.31 6.31
CA CYS A 81 -2.90 -5.46 5.31
C CYS A 81 -3.44 -5.63 3.87
N ARG A 82 -4.68 -6.13 3.72
CA ARG A 82 -5.31 -6.39 2.41
C ARG A 82 -5.53 -5.12 1.60
N SER A 83 -5.94 -4.02 2.26
CA SER A 83 -6.15 -2.72 1.60
C SER A 83 -4.86 -2.10 1.05
N VAL A 84 -3.73 -2.58 1.53
CA VAL A 84 -2.39 -2.13 1.17
C VAL A 84 -1.61 -3.24 0.46
N GLU A 85 -2.30 -4.26 -0.06
CA GLU A 85 -1.76 -5.39 -0.86
C GLU A 85 -0.39 -5.90 -0.37
N SER A 86 -0.21 -5.97 0.95
CA SER A 86 1.05 -6.32 1.61
C SER A 86 0.80 -7.40 2.64
N GLU A 87 1.82 -8.22 2.90
CA GLU A 87 1.84 -9.10 4.05
C GLU A 87 2.08 -8.28 5.34
N PRO A 88 1.47 -8.67 6.47
CA PRO A 88 1.58 -7.94 7.71
C PRO A 88 2.93 -8.15 8.40
N LEU A 89 3.35 -7.15 9.17
CA LEU A 89 4.54 -7.22 10.01
C LEU A 89 4.18 -7.84 11.37
N PHE A 90 4.97 -8.81 11.82
CA PHE A 90 4.86 -9.35 13.18
C PHE A 90 5.76 -8.53 14.11
N ILE A 91 5.17 -7.87 15.10
CA ILE A 91 5.89 -6.95 15.98
C ILE A 91 6.46 -7.69 17.19
N LYS A 92 7.76 -7.53 17.42
CA LYS A 92 8.50 -8.14 18.54
C LYS A 92 8.56 -7.22 19.76
N SER A 93 8.78 -5.93 19.55
CA SER A 93 8.89 -4.95 20.64
C SER A 93 8.59 -3.53 20.16
N ALA A 94 8.34 -2.62 21.10
CA ALA A 94 8.09 -1.22 20.82
C ALA A 94 8.55 -0.34 21.99
N GLN A 95 9.15 0.83 21.70
CA GLN A 95 9.59 1.79 22.70
C GLN A 95 9.57 3.21 22.12
N GLY A 96 8.99 4.16 22.87
CA GLY A 96 8.85 5.54 22.41
C GLY A 96 8.07 5.60 21.09
N SER A 97 8.60 6.30 20.10
CA SER A 97 7.98 6.40 18.76
C SER A 97 8.36 5.26 17.81
N GLN A 98 9.00 4.19 18.28
CA GLN A 98 9.54 3.13 17.43
C GLN A 98 8.94 1.77 17.73
N ILE A 99 8.75 0.97 16.68
CA ILE A 99 8.43 -0.46 16.74
C ILE A 99 9.54 -1.27 16.07
N VAL A 100 9.73 -2.49 16.55
CA VAL A 100 10.70 -3.47 16.02
C VAL A 100 9.95 -4.74 15.66
N ASP A 101 10.05 -5.19 14.41
CA ASP A 101 9.46 -6.45 13.96
C ASP A 101 10.30 -7.69 14.34
N VAL A 102 9.80 -8.89 14.08
CA VAL A 102 10.47 -10.17 14.36
C VAL A 102 11.72 -10.41 13.48
N ASP A 103 11.83 -9.66 12.39
CA ASP A 103 12.98 -9.60 11.49
C ASP A 103 14.01 -8.52 11.93
N ASP A 104 13.82 -7.97 13.14
CA ASP A 104 14.65 -6.96 13.80
C ASP A 104 14.74 -5.62 13.02
N GLN A 105 13.78 -5.34 12.13
CA GLN A 105 13.64 -4.04 11.46
C GLN A 105 12.95 -3.03 12.35
N ARG A 106 13.45 -1.78 12.32
CA ARG A 106 12.95 -0.66 13.13
C ARG A 106 12.15 0.31 12.28
N TYR A 107 11.01 0.75 12.79
CA TYR A 107 10.09 1.67 12.12
C TYR A 107 9.73 2.82 13.06
N VAL A 108 9.56 4.02 12.50
CA VAL A 108 8.84 5.09 13.19
C VAL A 108 7.35 4.78 13.08
N ASP A 109 6.67 4.69 14.22
CA ASP A 109 5.29 4.25 14.29
C ASP A 109 4.32 5.44 14.30
N PHE A 110 3.47 5.51 13.28
CA PHE A 110 2.33 6.44 13.21
C PHE A 110 0.98 5.72 13.42
N VAL A 111 0.99 4.39 13.55
CA VAL A 111 -0.20 3.61 13.90
C VAL A 111 -0.44 3.72 15.41
N CYS A 112 0.62 3.64 16.23
CA CYS A 112 0.56 3.85 17.68
C CYS A 112 -0.50 2.98 18.37
N SER A 113 -0.58 1.70 17.96
CA SER A 113 -1.63 0.75 18.36
C SER A 113 -3.06 1.25 18.08
N TRP A 114 -3.23 2.01 17.00
CA TRP A 114 -4.47 2.69 16.59
C TRP A 114 -4.92 3.81 17.52
N GLY A 115 -4.02 4.38 18.34
CA GLY A 115 -4.29 5.57 19.14
C GLY A 115 -3.87 5.56 20.63
N PRO A 116 -3.88 4.43 21.38
CA PRO A 116 -3.56 4.40 22.81
C PRO A 116 -2.17 4.94 23.16
N MET A 117 -1.19 4.77 22.26
CA MET A 117 0.21 5.10 22.53
C MET A 117 0.51 6.58 22.27
N ILE A 118 -0.28 7.47 22.87
CA ILE A 118 -0.16 8.93 22.70
C ILE A 118 1.17 9.48 23.24
N MET A 119 1.73 8.85 24.27
CA MET A 119 3.05 9.17 24.84
C MET A 119 4.17 8.29 24.27
N GLY A 120 3.88 7.51 23.23
CA GLY A 120 4.75 6.46 22.74
C GLY A 120 4.61 5.13 23.48
N HIS A 121 5.28 4.12 22.97
CA HIS A 121 5.24 2.75 23.47
C HIS A 121 6.11 2.56 24.71
N ALA A 122 5.67 1.67 25.59
CA ALA A 122 6.40 1.27 26.80
C ALA A 122 6.87 2.46 27.65
N HIS A 123 6.00 3.47 27.82
CA HIS A 123 6.30 4.63 28.65
C HIS A 123 6.64 4.17 30.09
N PRO A 124 7.78 4.60 30.68
CA PRO A 124 8.26 4.07 31.96
C PRO A 124 7.22 4.10 33.07
N SER A 125 6.52 5.23 33.23
CA SER A 125 5.50 5.38 34.28
C SER A 125 4.32 4.41 34.14
N ILE A 126 3.91 4.08 32.91
CA ILE A 126 2.83 3.11 32.68
C ILE A 126 3.33 1.69 32.93
N VAL A 127 4.52 1.35 32.42
CA VAL A 127 5.12 0.01 32.60
C VAL A 127 5.31 -0.29 34.07
N GLU A 128 5.83 0.67 34.83
CA GLU A 128 6.05 0.52 36.27
C GLU A 128 4.73 0.37 37.04
N ALA A 129 3.70 1.18 36.72
CA ALA A 129 2.37 1.02 37.31
C ALA A 129 1.80 -0.39 37.07
N VAL A 130 1.84 -0.88 35.83
CA VAL A 130 1.37 -2.24 35.49
C VAL A 130 2.17 -3.32 36.23
N ARG A 131 3.50 -3.20 36.28
CA ARG A 131 4.36 -4.18 36.96
C ARG A 131 4.07 -4.25 38.47
N ASN A 132 3.93 -3.09 39.11
CA ASN A 132 3.67 -3.00 40.54
C ASN A 132 2.27 -3.51 40.90
N THR A 133 1.28 -3.28 40.03
CA THR A 133 -0.06 -3.82 40.25
C THR A 133 -0.13 -5.34 40.01
N ALA A 134 0.60 -5.86 39.02
CA ALA A 134 0.56 -7.28 38.66
C ALA A 134 0.98 -8.22 39.81
N SER A 135 1.89 -7.80 40.69
CA SER A 135 2.30 -8.60 41.86
C SER A 135 1.17 -8.80 42.88
N ASN A 136 0.14 -7.96 42.85
CA ASN A 136 -1.00 -8.03 43.76
C ASN A 136 -2.21 -8.77 43.16
N GLY A 137 -2.07 -9.29 41.93
CA GLY A 137 -3.15 -9.93 41.18
C GLY A 137 -3.69 -9.04 40.05
N THR A 138 -4.13 -9.69 38.97
CA THR A 138 -4.49 -9.01 37.72
C THR A 138 -5.99 -8.75 37.57
N SER A 139 -6.82 -9.44 38.35
CA SER A 139 -8.28 -9.31 38.38
C SER A 139 -8.84 -9.90 39.67
N PHE A 140 -9.90 -9.31 40.20
CA PHE A 140 -10.53 -9.75 41.45
C PHE A 140 -12.03 -10.04 41.33
N GLY A 141 -12.71 -9.56 40.28
CA GLY A 141 -14.18 -9.64 40.17
C GLY A 141 -14.93 -8.87 41.27
N ALA A 142 -14.24 -7.95 41.95
CA ALA A 142 -14.75 -7.13 43.04
C ALA A 142 -14.16 -5.71 42.93
N PRO A 143 -14.83 -4.68 43.50
CA PRO A 143 -14.40 -3.29 43.40
C PRO A 143 -13.01 -3.05 44.00
N THR A 144 -12.27 -2.12 43.39
CA THR A 144 -10.92 -1.70 43.79
C THR A 144 -10.79 -0.18 43.89
N PRO A 145 -9.86 0.35 44.72
CA PRO A 145 -9.64 1.79 44.81
C PRO A 145 -9.24 2.45 43.49
N GLY A 146 -8.53 1.74 42.61
CA GLY A 146 -8.09 2.27 41.32
C GLY A 146 -9.25 2.57 40.36
N GLU A 147 -10.39 1.88 40.50
CA GLU A 147 -11.60 2.21 39.73
C GLU A 147 -12.15 3.58 40.12
N ILE A 148 -12.12 3.94 41.40
CA ILE A 148 -12.57 5.24 41.89
C ILE A 148 -11.62 6.33 41.40
N GLU A 149 -10.31 6.15 41.59
CA GLU A 149 -9.29 7.12 41.17
C GLU A 149 -9.40 7.42 39.67
N LEU A 150 -9.47 6.39 38.82
CA LEU A 150 -9.61 6.62 37.38
C LEU A 150 -10.96 7.25 37.02
N ALA A 151 -12.05 6.87 37.69
CA ALA A 151 -13.36 7.46 37.45
C ALA A 151 -13.37 8.96 37.78
N GLU A 152 -12.80 9.35 38.92
CA GLU A 152 -12.67 10.75 39.33
C GLU A 152 -11.84 11.55 38.33
N MET A 153 -10.70 11.02 37.88
CA MET A 153 -9.88 11.67 36.86
C MET A 153 -10.66 11.87 35.55
N VAL A 154 -11.45 10.87 35.12
CA VAL A 154 -12.26 10.98 33.89
C VAL A 154 -13.37 12.03 34.04
N VAL A 155 -14.09 12.04 35.18
CA VAL A 155 -15.13 13.02 35.50
C VAL A 155 -14.57 14.44 35.54
N GLN A 156 -13.38 14.62 36.12
CA GLN A 156 -12.70 15.92 36.16
C GLN A 156 -12.22 16.36 34.78
N ALA A 157 -11.78 15.43 33.93
CA ALA A 157 -11.21 15.74 32.63
C ALA A 157 -12.27 16.06 31.56
N VAL A 158 -13.37 15.29 31.53
CA VAL A 158 -14.32 15.28 30.40
C VAL A 158 -15.64 15.96 30.79
N PRO A 159 -15.91 17.20 30.33
CA PRO A 159 -16.97 18.04 30.89
C PRO A 159 -18.39 17.46 30.86
N SER A 160 -18.75 16.61 29.90
CA SER A 160 -20.09 16.00 29.85
C SER A 160 -20.30 14.90 30.89
N ILE A 161 -19.23 14.35 31.48
CA ILE A 161 -19.27 13.12 32.27
C ILE A 161 -19.41 13.46 33.75
N GLU A 162 -20.59 13.22 34.32
CA GLU A 162 -20.85 13.33 35.76
C GLU A 162 -20.76 11.98 36.48
N LYS A 163 -21.05 10.89 35.76
CA LYS A 163 -20.82 9.49 36.16
C LYS A 163 -20.25 8.71 34.99
N VAL A 164 -19.40 7.72 35.27
CA VAL A 164 -18.75 6.88 34.25
C VAL A 164 -18.86 5.40 34.63
N ARG A 165 -18.96 4.54 33.61
CA ARG A 165 -18.87 3.09 33.71
C ARG A 165 -17.74 2.58 32.84
N PHE A 166 -16.82 1.82 33.43
CA PHE A 166 -15.76 1.13 32.70
C PHE A 166 -16.26 -0.17 32.06
N VAL A 167 -15.68 -0.47 30.91
CA VAL A 167 -15.88 -1.67 30.09
C VAL A 167 -14.55 -2.04 29.42
N ASN A 168 -14.52 -3.07 28.58
CA ASN A 168 -13.26 -3.67 28.10
C ASN A 168 -12.86 -3.19 26.70
N SER A 169 -13.76 -2.51 25.98
CA SER A 169 -13.50 -2.03 24.63
C SER A 169 -14.38 -0.83 24.25
N GLY A 170 -13.99 -0.13 23.18
CA GLY A 170 -14.84 0.90 22.57
C GLY A 170 -16.17 0.34 22.06
N THR A 171 -16.19 -0.91 21.54
CA THR A 171 -17.43 -1.58 21.12
C THR A 171 -18.39 -1.77 22.29
N GLU A 172 -17.89 -2.19 23.46
CA GLU A 172 -18.72 -2.31 24.66
C GLU A 172 -19.24 -0.95 25.14
N ALA A 173 -18.43 0.11 25.01
CA ALA A 173 -18.83 1.45 25.42
C ALA A 173 -19.99 1.98 24.57
N THR A 174 -19.85 1.94 23.25
CA THR A 174 -20.85 2.47 22.31
C THR A 174 -22.14 1.65 22.30
N MET A 175 -22.06 0.31 22.38
CA MET A 175 -23.27 -0.52 22.46
C MET A 175 -24.05 -0.23 23.76
N SER A 176 -23.34 0.05 24.84
CA SER A 176 -23.94 0.33 26.15
C SER A 176 -24.54 1.72 26.18
N ALA A 177 -23.86 2.73 25.62
CA ALA A 177 -24.38 4.08 25.50
C ALA A 177 -25.65 4.14 24.64
N VAL A 178 -25.69 3.39 23.52
CA VAL A 178 -26.91 3.27 22.70
C VAL A 178 -28.04 2.57 23.44
N ARG A 179 -27.75 1.46 24.13
CA ARG A 179 -28.75 0.77 24.95
C ARG A 179 -29.30 1.70 26.04
N LEU A 180 -28.43 2.47 26.67
CA LEU A 180 -28.77 3.44 27.69
C LEU A 180 -29.65 4.56 27.14
N ALA A 181 -29.30 5.12 25.98
CA ALA A 181 -30.13 6.15 25.35
C ALA A 181 -31.53 5.63 24.98
N ARG A 182 -31.64 4.40 24.45
CA ARG A 182 -32.93 3.74 24.21
C ARG A 182 -33.73 3.56 25.50
N GLY A 183 -33.08 3.05 26.56
CA GLY A 183 -33.72 2.85 27.86
C GLY A 183 -34.15 4.14 28.56
N PHE A 184 -33.38 5.22 28.42
CA PHE A 184 -33.68 6.53 28.99
C PHE A 184 -34.81 7.24 28.25
N THR A 185 -34.81 7.19 26.92
CA THR A 185 -35.80 7.89 26.08
C THR A 185 -37.08 7.09 25.84
N GLY A 186 -37.04 5.76 25.97
CA GLY A 186 -38.12 4.86 25.56
C GLY A 186 -38.30 4.75 24.04
N ARG A 187 -37.33 5.23 23.25
CA ARG A 187 -37.38 5.30 21.78
C ARG A 187 -36.49 4.23 21.14
N ASN A 188 -36.75 3.89 19.87
CA ASN A 188 -36.10 2.73 19.24
C ASN A 188 -34.94 3.08 18.32
N LYS A 189 -35.10 4.14 17.52
CA LYS A 189 -34.18 4.43 16.40
C LYS A 189 -32.91 5.11 16.88
N ILE A 190 -31.81 4.81 16.20
CA ILE A 190 -30.55 5.52 16.36
C ILE A 190 -30.09 6.09 15.03
N ILE A 191 -29.44 7.25 15.08
CA ILE A 191 -28.82 7.88 13.93
C ILE A 191 -27.30 7.79 14.07
N LYS A 192 -26.63 7.32 13.03
CA LYS A 192 -25.17 7.37 12.87
C LYS A 192 -24.80 8.03 11.54
N PHE A 193 -23.50 8.22 11.31
CA PHE A 193 -23.01 8.85 10.08
C PHE A 193 -22.20 7.90 9.20
N ASP A 194 -22.31 8.06 7.89
CA ASP A 194 -21.57 7.30 6.90
C ASP A 194 -20.06 7.45 7.15
N GLY A 195 -19.33 6.33 7.03
CA GLY A 195 -17.89 6.27 7.31
C GLY A 195 -17.49 6.28 8.79
N CYS A 196 -18.38 6.67 9.71
CA CYS A 196 -18.11 6.51 11.15
C CYS A 196 -18.22 5.04 11.59
N TYR A 197 -17.33 4.63 12.49
CA TYR A 197 -17.30 3.27 13.05
C TYR A 197 -17.29 3.31 14.58
N HIS A 198 -18.32 2.71 15.16
CA HIS A 198 -18.61 2.71 16.59
C HIS A 198 -18.45 1.32 17.20
N GLY A 199 -17.57 0.48 16.63
CA GLY A 199 -17.49 -0.94 17.01
C GLY A 199 -18.45 -1.82 16.21
N HIS A 200 -18.48 -3.10 16.57
CA HIS A 200 -19.14 -4.15 15.78
C HIS A 200 -20.46 -4.64 16.40
N ALA A 201 -21.12 -3.83 17.23
CA ALA A 201 -22.47 -4.16 17.68
C ALA A 201 -23.42 -4.14 16.48
N ASP A 202 -24.38 -5.06 16.45
CA ASP A 202 -25.27 -5.28 15.29
C ASP A 202 -25.95 -4.00 14.79
N SER A 203 -26.36 -3.11 15.70
CA SER A 203 -26.98 -1.81 15.34
C SER A 203 -26.05 -0.87 14.56
N PHE A 204 -24.73 -1.07 14.57
CA PHE A 204 -23.79 -0.23 13.83
C PHE A 204 -23.42 -0.81 12.45
N LEU A 205 -23.67 -2.10 12.21
CA LEU A 205 -23.27 -2.83 11.00
C LEU A 205 -24.29 -2.67 9.86
N ILE A 206 -24.67 -1.43 9.58
CA ILE A 206 -25.55 -1.04 8.48
C ILE A 206 -24.77 -0.34 7.36
N LYS A 207 -25.22 -0.47 6.11
CA LYS A 207 -24.52 0.10 4.95
C LYS A 207 -24.66 1.63 4.91
N ALA A 208 -23.60 2.31 4.46
CA ALA A 208 -23.64 3.74 4.15
C ALA A 208 -24.69 4.05 3.07
N GLY A 209 -25.30 5.24 3.13
CA GLY A 209 -26.37 5.62 2.20
C GLY A 209 -27.73 4.94 2.45
N SER A 210 -27.89 4.16 3.53
CA SER A 210 -29.19 3.64 3.99
C SER A 210 -30.07 4.74 4.65
N GLY A 211 -29.79 6.01 4.38
CA GLY A 211 -30.41 7.20 4.99
C GLY A 211 -31.91 7.37 4.70
N VAL A 212 -32.48 6.52 3.83
CA VAL A 212 -33.92 6.27 3.80
C VAL A 212 -34.19 5.05 4.67
N LEU A 213 -34.68 5.28 5.90
CA LEU A 213 -35.04 4.25 6.89
C LEU A 213 -35.94 3.13 6.32
N THR A 214 -36.60 3.35 5.18
CA THR A 214 -37.42 2.38 4.46
C THR A 214 -36.64 1.29 3.73
N LEU A 215 -35.33 1.45 3.49
CA LEU A 215 -34.59 0.51 2.63
C LEU A 215 -33.93 -0.66 3.40
N GLY A 216 -33.77 -0.55 4.73
CA GLY A 216 -33.40 -1.67 5.61
C GLY A 216 -32.23 -2.52 5.10
N ILE A 217 -31.24 -1.92 4.41
CA ILE A 217 -30.25 -2.69 3.66
C ILE A 217 -29.22 -3.25 4.65
N PRO A 218 -29.11 -4.58 4.81
CA PRO A 218 -28.15 -5.18 5.73
C PRO A 218 -26.71 -4.82 5.31
N GLY A 219 -25.89 -4.39 6.28
CA GLY A 219 -24.48 -4.06 6.06
C GLY A 219 -23.53 -5.25 6.24
N SER A 220 -23.93 -6.28 7.00
CA SER A 220 -23.17 -7.52 7.21
C SER A 220 -24.11 -8.72 7.31
N PRO A 221 -23.78 -9.86 6.67
CA PRO A 221 -24.45 -11.13 6.94
C PRO A 221 -24.43 -11.47 8.44
N GLY A 222 -25.51 -12.06 8.94
CA GLY A 222 -25.68 -12.42 10.36
C GLY A 222 -26.35 -11.35 11.22
N VAL A 223 -26.56 -10.14 10.69
CA VAL A 223 -27.32 -9.08 11.38
C VAL A 223 -28.80 -9.15 10.98
N PRO A 224 -29.73 -9.40 11.93
CA PRO A 224 -31.16 -9.46 11.63
C PRO A 224 -31.72 -8.13 11.11
N GLU A 225 -32.65 -8.18 10.15
CA GLU A 225 -33.32 -7.00 9.58
C GLU A 225 -34.05 -6.17 10.66
N ASP A 226 -34.56 -6.83 11.69
CA ASP A 226 -35.22 -6.18 12.83
C ASP A 226 -34.30 -5.25 13.64
N ILE A 227 -32.97 -5.48 13.57
CA ILE A 227 -31.99 -4.56 14.15
C ILE A 227 -31.66 -3.44 13.15
N VAL A 228 -31.52 -3.79 11.87
CA VAL A 228 -31.18 -2.85 10.78
C VAL A 228 -32.23 -1.74 10.67
N LYS A 229 -33.53 -2.07 10.71
CA LYS A 229 -34.64 -1.10 10.59
C LYS A 229 -34.64 -0.01 11.68
N ASN A 230 -33.98 -0.26 12.81
CA ASN A 230 -33.89 0.65 13.94
C ASN A 230 -32.63 1.54 13.92
N THR A 231 -31.93 1.61 12.78
CA THR A 231 -30.72 2.40 12.61
C THR A 231 -30.76 3.12 11.27
N ALA A 232 -30.56 4.45 11.28
CA ALA A 232 -30.31 5.22 10.06
C ALA A 232 -28.83 5.64 9.99
N SER A 233 -28.26 5.62 8.78
CA SER A 233 -26.95 6.19 8.50
C SER A 233 -27.12 7.40 7.58
N LEU A 234 -26.67 8.57 8.04
CA LEU A 234 -26.76 9.83 7.31
C LEU A 234 -25.38 10.28 6.81
N PRO A 235 -25.28 11.12 5.77
CA PRO A 235 -24.00 11.69 5.37
C PRO A 235 -23.40 12.55 6.48
N TYR A 236 -22.12 12.30 6.80
CA TYR A 236 -21.38 13.16 7.74
C TYR A 236 -21.23 14.57 7.16
N ASN A 237 -21.28 15.61 7.99
CA ASN A 237 -21.21 17.02 7.58
C ASN A 237 -22.38 17.55 6.72
N ASP A 238 -23.48 16.80 6.59
CA ASP A 238 -24.72 17.25 5.94
C ASP A 238 -25.77 17.67 6.99
N ILE A 239 -25.85 18.97 7.24
CA ILE A 239 -26.78 19.56 8.22
C ILE A 239 -28.24 19.50 7.71
N GLU A 240 -28.46 19.65 6.41
CA GLU A 240 -29.81 19.68 5.84
C GLU A 240 -30.49 18.31 5.95
N THR A 241 -29.78 17.26 5.55
CA THR A 241 -30.28 15.89 5.67
C THR A 241 -30.48 15.49 7.14
N LEU A 242 -29.57 15.92 8.02
CA LEU A 242 -29.70 15.74 9.46
C LEU A 242 -30.99 16.38 9.98
N GLU A 243 -31.18 17.67 9.76
CA GLU A 243 -32.33 18.42 10.27
C GLU A 243 -33.65 17.83 9.76
N LYS A 244 -33.74 17.58 8.45
CA LYS A 244 -34.94 16.98 7.83
C LYS A 244 -35.27 15.61 8.44
N THR A 245 -34.26 14.78 8.68
CA THR A 245 -34.46 13.44 9.26
C THR A 245 -34.90 13.52 10.72
N LEU A 246 -34.19 14.32 11.54
CA LEU A 246 -34.49 14.44 12.96
C LEU A 246 -35.88 15.02 13.18
N ARG A 247 -36.27 16.08 12.44
CA ARG A 247 -37.60 16.69 12.58
C ARG A 247 -38.74 15.77 12.14
N ARG A 248 -38.53 14.96 11.09
CA ARG A 248 -39.55 14.03 10.59
C ARG A 248 -39.87 12.90 11.57
N GLU A 249 -38.88 12.42 12.31
CA GLU A 249 -38.99 11.17 13.09
C GLU A 249 -38.61 11.33 14.56
N ALA A 250 -38.56 12.57 15.05
CA ALA A 250 -38.11 12.92 16.40
C ALA A 250 -38.69 12.03 17.51
N SER A 251 -39.98 11.67 17.40
CA SER A 251 -40.71 10.89 18.41
C SER A 251 -40.15 9.49 18.67
N ASP A 252 -39.40 8.91 17.72
CA ASP A 252 -38.89 7.54 17.82
C ASP A 252 -37.35 7.47 17.74
N ILE A 253 -36.65 8.60 17.66
CA ILE A 253 -35.18 8.65 17.68
C ILE A 253 -34.69 8.78 19.12
N ALA A 254 -34.01 7.74 19.61
CA ALA A 254 -33.39 7.70 20.93
C ALA A 254 -32.11 8.53 21.00
N CYS A 255 -31.23 8.37 20.02
CA CYS A 255 -29.95 9.06 19.99
C CYS A 255 -29.40 9.35 18.60
N VAL A 256 -28.49 10.32 18.58
CA VAL A 256 -27.54 10.53 17.48
C VAL A 256 -26.14 10.23 18.02
N ILE A 257 -25.44 9.28 17.40
CA ILE A 257 -24.05 8.95 17.73
C ILE A 257 -23.11 9.42 16.62
N VAL A 258 -22.01 10.06 17.00
CA VAL A 258 -21.07 10.68 16.05
C VAL A 258 -19.63 10.61 16.55
N GLU A 259 -18.68 10.39 15.64
CA GLU A 259 -17.27 10.71 15.90
C GLU A 259 -17.09 12.24 15.73
N PRO A 260 -16.75 13.01 16.78
CA PRO A 260 -16.69 14.47 16.68
C PRO A 260 -15.67 14.96 15.65
N VAL A 261 -14.59 14.20 15.47
CA VAL A 261 -13.73 14.19 14.30
C VAL A 261 -13.71 12.76 13.80
N ALA A 262 -14.18 12.50 12.59
CA ALA A 262 -14.16 11.15 12.06
C ALA A 262 -12.71 10.69 11.86
N GLY A 263 -12.40 9.47 12.33
CA GLY A 263 -11.08 8.85 12.17
C GLY A 263 -11.10 7.57 11.32
N ASN A 264 -12.23 6.87 11.27
CA ASN A 264 -12.32 5.57 10.61
C ASN A 264 -12.49 5.64 9.08
N MET A 265 -12.96 6.77 8.55
CA MET A 265 -12.91 7.10 7.12
C MET A 265 -11.70 7.98 6.77
N GLY A 266 -10.63 7.88 7.57
CA GLY A 266 -9.58 8.87 7.64
C GLY A 266 -9.99 10.08 8.47
N CYS A 267 -9.03 10.95 8.78
CA CYS A 267 -9.25 12.18 9.53
C CYS A 267 -10.12 13.14 8.71
N ILE A 268 -11.38 13.30 9.10
CA ILE A 268 -12.31 14.26 8.50
C ILE A 268 -12.83 15.19 9.59
N PRO A 269 -12.40 16.46 9.60
CA PRO A 269 -12.90 17.45 10.55
C PRO A 269 -14.40 17.70 10.34
N PRO A 270 -15.15 18.04 11.42
CA PRO A 270 -16.50 18.54 11.26
C PRO A 270 -16.47 19.87 10.50
N ARG A 271 -17.41 20.06 9.59
CA ARG A 271 -17.64 21.37 8.96
C ARG A 271 -18.09 22.36 10.01
N LYS A 272 -17.91 23.64 9.68
CA LYS A 272 -18.41 24.74 10.50
C LYS A 272 -19.89 24.49 10.84
N ASP A 273 -20.24 24.71 12.09
CA ASP A 273 -21.60 24.61 12.62
C ASP A 273 -22.22 23.18 12.64
N PHE A 274 -21.57 22.14 12.11
CA PHE A 274 -22.13 20.77 12.11
C PHE A 274 -22.35 20.21 13.52
N LEU A 275 -21.32 20.25 14.39
CA LEU A 275 -21.44 19.80 15.78
C LEU A 275 -22.42 20.67 16.59
N GLN A 276 -22.46 21.98 16.30
CA GLN A 276 -23.41 22.89 16.93
C GLN A 276 -24.86 22.59 16.51
N ALA A 277 -25.09 22.29 15.22
CA ALA A 277 -26.38 21.88 14.70
C ALA A 277 -26.84 20.56 15.36
N LEU A 278 -25.95 19.57 15.46
CA LEU A 278 -26.22 18.33 16.18
C LEU A 278 -26.69 18.60 17.61
N ARG A 279 -25.94 19.41 18.36
CA ARG A 279 -26.31 19.74 19.74
C ARG A 279 -27.65 20.47 19.83
N THR A 280 -27.85 21.48 18.99
CA THR A 280 -29.06 22.30 18.99
C THR A 280 -30.30 21.46 18.68
N LEU A 281 -30.26 20.69 17.58
CA LEU A 281 -31.38 19.85 17.14
C LEU A 281 -31.68 18.73 18.13
N THR A 282 -30.65 18.07 18.67
CA THR A 282 -30.86 16.98 19.64
C THR A 282 -31.46 17.50 20.94
N SER A 283 -31.01 18.66 21.44
CA SER A 283 -31.61 19.30 22.61
C SER A 283 -33.06 19.73 22.36
N GLU A 284 -33.34 20.36 21.21
CA GLU A 284 -34.70 20.80 20.83
C GLU A 284 -35.69 19.63 20.78
N LEU A 285 -35.26 18.48 20.25
CA LEU A 285 -36.11 17.33 19.97
C LEU A 285 -36.10 16.25 21.07
N GLY A 286 -35.39 16.52 22.18
CA GLY A 286 -35.23 15.57 23.29
C GLY A 286 -34.55 14.26 22.86
N ILE A 287 -33.57 14.34 21.98
CA ILE A 287 -32.77 13.22 21.48
C ILE A 287 -31.42 13.22 22.23
N VAL A 288 -30.93 12.06 22.65
CA VAL A 288 -29.63 11.96 23.32
C VAL A 288 -28.50 12.13 22.30
N LEU A 289 -27.63 13.11 22.49
CA LEU A 289 -26.40 13.25 21.70
C LEU A 289 -25.28 12.42 22.33
N ILE A 290 -24.71 11.49 21.55
CA ILE A 290 -23.59 10.65 21.96
C ILE A 290 -22.35 11.05 21.15
N PHE A 291 -21.29 11.48 21.82
CA PHE A 291 -19.97 11.58 21.19
C PHE A 291 -19.21 10.28 21.38
N ASP A 292 -18.83 9.66 20.27
CA ASP A 292 -17.83 8.61 20.25
C ASP A 292 -16.43 9.24 20.26
N GLU A 293 -15.90 9.39 21.47
CA GLU A 293 -14.56 9.91 21.74
C GLU A 293 -13.55 8.78 22.00
N VAL A 294 -13.81 7.57 21.50
CA VAL A 294 -12.85 6.45 21.64
C VAL A 294 -11.52 6.76 20.94
N ILE A 295 -11.51 7.58 19.88
CA ILE A 295 -10.30 8.08 19.20
C ILE A 295 -9.89 9.47 19.71
N THR A 296 -10.84 10.40 19.83
CA THR A 296 -10.57 11.82 20.07
C THR A 296 -10.40 12.17 21.55
N GLY A 297 -10.97 11.37 22.44
CA GLY A 297 -10.90 11.54 23.89
C GLY A 297 -9.46 11.48 24.38
N PHE A 298 -9.08 12.44 25.22
CA PHE A 298 -7.70 12.64 25.71
C PHE A 298 -6.63 12.84 24.63
N ARG A 299 -7.01 12.98 23.34
CA ARG A 299 -6.09 13.17 22.22
C ARG A 299 -6.03 14.62 21.73
N LEU A 300 -7.18 15.21 21.45
CA LEU A 300 -7.24 16.57 20.90
C LEU A 300 -6.98 17.63 21.99
N ALA A 301 -7.53 17.37 23.17
CA ALA A 301 -7.31 18.09 24.41
C ALA A 301 -7.46 17.09 25.56
N TYR A 302 -7.12 17.50 26.78
CA TYR A 302 -7.30 16.66 27.97
C TYR A 302 -8.75 16.21 28.12
N GLY A 303 -9.69 17.15 27.96
CA GLY A 303 -11.13 16.85 27.92
C GLY A 303 -11.70 16.48 26.55
N GLY A 304 -10.88 15.96 25.63
CA GLY A 304 -11.32 15.46 24.32
C GLY A 304 -11.80 16.53 23.32
N ALA A 305 -12.50 16.07 22.28
CA ALA A 305 -13.07 16.90 21.23
C ALA A 305 -14.17 17.83 21.75
N GLN A 306 -14.97 17.40 22.74
CA GLN A 306 -15.97 18.27 23.35
C GLN A 306 -15.37 19.54 23.96
N SER A 307 -14.19 19.43 24.60
CA SER A 307 -13.46 20.59 25.12
C SER A 307 -12.81 21.39 23.99
N TYR A 308 -12.29 20.71 22.97
CA TYR A 308 -11.66 21.35 21.81
C TYR A 308 -12.64 22.21 20.99
N TYR A 309 -13.88 21.73 20.81
CA TYR A 309 -14.91 22.42 20.04
C TYR A 309 -15.92 23.20 20.90
N GLY A 310 -15.89 23.04 22.22
CA GLY A 310 -16.85 23.68 23.13
C GLY A 310 -18.28 23.16 23.00
N ILE A 311 -18.47 21.90 22.62
CA ILE A 311 -19.79 21.27 22.42
C ILE A 311 -19.97 20.10 23.38
N LEU A 312 -20.99 20.16 24.22
CA LEU A 312 -21.26 19.14 25.24
C LEU A 312 -22.30 18.09 24.76
N PRO A 313 -21.91 16.81 24.61
CA PRO A 313 -22.87 15.73 24.40
C PRO A 313 -23.61 15.38 25.70
N ASP A 314 -24.64 14.54 25.59
CA ASP A 314 -25.34 13.98 26.76
C ASP A 314 -24.63 12.73 27.29
N LEU A 315 -24.04 11.94 26.39
CA LEU A 315 -23.19 10.78 26.68
C LEU A 315 -21.89 10.86 25.87
N THR A 316 -20.81 10.36 26.45
CA THR A 316 -19.50 10.24 25.81
C THR A 316 -19.01 8.79 25.93
N CYS A 317 -18.54 8.22 24.82
CA CYS A 317 -17.84 6.93 24.81
C CYS A 317 -16.33 7.17 24.73
N LEU A 318 -15.56 6.43 25.52
CA LEU A 318 -14.12 6.53 25.63
C LEU A 318 -13.48 5.16 25.45
N GLY A 319 -12.20 5.16 25.09
CA GLY A 319 -11.37 3.96 24.98
C GLY A 319 -9.95 4.33 24.64
N LYS A 320 -9.17 3.36 24.15
CA LYS A 320 -7.79 3.56 23.70
C LYS A 320 -6.89 4.18 24.79
N ILE A 321 -6.74 5.51 24.81
CA ILE A 321 -5.82 6.25 25.69
C ILE A 321 -6.16 6.03 27.17
N ILE A 322 -7.44 5.92 27.51
CA ILE A 322 -7.87 5.69 28.90
C ILE A 322 -7.37 4.37 29.49
N GLY A 323 -6.97 3.42 28.65
CA GLY A 323 -6.41 2.15 29.09
C GLY A 323 -4.89 2.12 29.14
N GLY A 324 -4.20 3.21 28.75
CA GLY A 324 -2.74 3.26 28.75
C GLY A 324 -2.08 2.15 27.91
N GLY A 325 -2.79 1.60 26.91
CA GLY A 325 -2.33 0.46 26.11
C GLY A 325 -2.96 -0.90 26.48
N LEU A 326 -3.72 -0.99 27.57
CA LEU A 326 -4.51 -2.17 27.93
C LEU A 326 -5.98 -2.04 27.46
N PRO A 327 -6.73 -3.15 27.35
CA PRO A 327 -8.14 -3.13 26.97
C PRO A 327 -9.00 -2.41 28.01
N VAL A 328 -9.40 -1.18 27.68
CA VAL A 328 -10.36 -0.38 28.45
C VAL A 328 -11.23 0.41 27.47
N GLY A 329 -12.54 0.38 27.72
CA GLY A 329 -13.50 1.35 27.24
C GLY A 329 -14.23 1.97 28.43
N ALA A 330 -14.95 3.05 28.18
CA ALA A 330 -15.88 3.60 29.17
C ALA A 330 -17.03 4.33 28.46
N TYR A 331 -18.18 4.39 29.12
CA TYR A 331 -19.25 5.30 28.72
C TYR A 331 -19.69 6.09 29.95
N GLY A 332 -19.96 7.36 29.76
CA GLY A 332 -20.33 8.27 30.84
C GLY A 332 -21.08 9.48 30.30
N GLY A 333 -21.66 10.27 31.19
CA GLY A 333 -22.43 11.44 30.79
C GLY A 333 -23.21 12.02 31.94
N LYS A 334 -24.34 12.67 31.62
CA LYS A 334 -25.27 13.23 32.61
C LYS A 334 -25.73 12.17 33.60
N ARG A 335 -25.75 12.54 34.88
CA ARG A 335 -26.14 11.68 36.00
C ARG A 335 -27.53 11.07 35.81
N GLU A 336 -28.50 11.89 35.42
CA GLU A 336 -29.89 11.45 35.19
C GLU A 336 -30.02 10.33 34.14
N ILE A 337 -29.11 10.30 33.16
CA ILE A 337 -29.05 9.24 32.15
C ILE A 337 -28.28 8.04 32.71
N MET A 338 -27.13 8.27 33.33
CA MET A 338 -26.26 7.21 33.86
C MET A 338 -26.86 6.45 35.05
N ASP A 339 -27.75 7.07 35.83
CA ASP A 339 -28.47 6.43 36.93
C ASP A 339 -29.50 5.39 36.44
N MET A 340 -29.79 5.34 35.12
CA MET A 340 -30.59 4.27 34.53
C MET A 340 -29.82 2.95 34.36
N VAL A 341 -28.49 2.95 34.51
CA VAL A 341 -27.66 1.75 34.36
C VAL A 341 -27.73 0.90 35.62
N ALA A 342 -27.88 -0.42 35.47
CA ALA A 342 -27.79 -1.35 36.59
C ALA A 342 -26.45 -1.20 37.35
N PRO A 343 -26.43 -1.25 38.69
CA PRO A 343 -27.56 -1.63 39.57
C PRO A 343 -28.50 -0.48 39.97
N ASP A 344 -28.19 0.78 39.64
CA ASP A 344 -29.00 1.94 40.07
C ASP A 344 -30.34 2.00 39.31
N GLY A 345 -30.36 1.55 38.05
CA GLY A 345 -31.53 1.57 37.20
C GLY A 345 -31.73 0.30 36.37
N PRO A 346 -32.76 0.29 35.49
CA PRO A 346 -33.22 -0.93 34.81
C PRO A 346 -32.39 -1.35 33.61
N VAL A 347 -31.49 -0.50 33.09
CA VAL A 347 -30.71 -0.79 31.89
C VAL A 347 -29.52 -1.68 32.23
N TYR A 348 -29.60 -2.95 31.85
CA TYR A 348 -28.57 -3.93 32.18
C TYR A 348 -27.30 -3.79 31.31
N GLN A 349 -26.17 -3.73 32.00
CA GLN A 349 -24.83 -3.91 31.44
C GLN A 349 -23.90 -4.42 32.53
N ALA A 350 -23.13 -5.46 32.21
CA ALA A 350 -22.09 -6.01 33.06
C ALA A 350 -20.88 -6.43 32.22
N GLY A 351 -19.74 -6.65 32.86
CA GLY A 351 -18.57 -7.24 32.21
C GLY A 351 -17.56 -7.70 33.24
N THR A 352 -17.21 -8.98 33.21
CA THR A 352 -16.42 -9.68 34.26
C THR A 352 -15.05 -9.07 34.53
N LEU A 353 -14.40 -8.51 33.51
CA LEU A 353 -13.05 -7.91 33.60
C LEU A 353 -13.06 -6.38 33.55
N SER A 354 -14.24 -5.78 33.57
CA SER A 354 -14.39 -4.33 33.59
C SER A 354 -13.78 -3.79 34.88
N GLY A 355 -13.03 -2.69 34.80
CA GLY A 355 -12.40 -2.10 35.99
C GLY A 355 -11.21 -2.92 36.54
N ASN A 356 -10.65 -3.87 35.79
CA ASN A 356 -9.53 -4.68 36.30
C ASN A 356 -8.33 -3.80 36.70
N PRO A 357 -7.61 -4.16 37.79
CA PRO A 357 -6.63 -3.30 38.44
C PRO A 357 -5.45 -2.94 37.52
N LEU A 358 -5.01 -3.83 36.62
CA LEU A 358 -3.92 -3.53 35.69
C LEU A 358 -4.28 -2.39 34.75
N ALA A 359 -5.47 -2.47 34.16
CA ALA A 359 -5.91 -1.51 33.18
C ALA A 359 -6.26 -0.16 33.82
N MET A 360 -6.81 -0.18 35.04
CA MET A 360 -7.00 1.05 35.84
C MET A 360 -5.66 1.72 36.16
N ALA A 361 -4.67 0.98 36.64
CA ALA A 361 -3.35 1.51 36.97
C ALA A 361 -2.65 2.12 35.74
N ALA A 362 -2.71 1.46 34.58
CA ALA A 362 -2.18 1.99 33.33
C ALA A 362 -2.92 3.26 32.87
N GLY A 363 -4.25 3.29 33.00
CA GLY A 363 -5.08 4.45 32.70
C GLY A 363 -4.73 5.65 33.59
N ILE A 364 -4.62 5.44 34.90
CA ILE A 364 -4.25 6.47 35.88
C ILE A 364 -2.88 7.05 35.55
N ALA A 365 -1.88 6.18 35.35
CA ALA A 365 -0.53 6.61 34.99
C ALA A 365 -0.52 7.39 33.66
N SER A 366 -1.33 6.96 32.69
CA SER A 366 -1.51 7.65 31.41
C SER A 366 -2.08 9.05 31.61
N LEU A 367 -3.23 9.17 32.28
CA LEU A 367 -3.93 10.43 32.45
C LEU A 367 -3.14 11.43 33.30
N LYS A 368 -2.34 10.98 34.28
CA LYS A 368 -1.46 11.85 35.08
C LYS A 368 -0.41 12.55 34.21
N VAL A 369 0.23 11.82 33.30
CA VAL A 369 1.24 12.41 32.39
C VAL A 369 0.58 13.34 31.38
N LEU A 370 -0.63 13.03 30.92
CA LEU A 370 -1.37 13.90 29.99
C LEU A 370 -1.74 15.27 30.57
N GLN A 371 -1.72 15.42 31.90
CA GLN A 371 -1.94 16.70 32.59
C GLN A 371 -0.71 17.61 32.61
N GLU A 372 0.45 17.14 32.14
CA GLU A 372 1.65 17.96 32.07
C GLU A 372 1.41 19.26 31.28
N GLU A 373 1.90 20.37 31.82
CA GLU A 373 1.73 21.67 31.19
C GLU A 373 2.32 21.70 29.77
N GLY A 374 1.54 22.24 28.83
CA GLY A 374 1.88 22.32 27.42
C GLY A 374 1.94 20.98 26.68
N PHE A 375 1.50 19.85 27.26
CA PHE A 375 1.50 18.55 26.59
C PHE A 375 0.77 18.60 25.25
N TYR A 376 -0.47 19.08 25.26
CA TYR A 376 -1.32 19.17 24.06
C TYR A 376 -0.83 20.24 23.09
N ASP A 377 -0.29 21.36 23.58
CA ASP A 377 0.29 22.39 22.70
C ASP A 377 1.46 21.85 21.90
N ARG A 378 2.37 21.11 22.55
CA ARG A 378 3.49 20.42 21.88
C ARG A 378 3.01 19.37 20.90
N LEU A 379 2.02 18.56 21.28
CA LEU A 379 1.48 17.49 20.44
C LEU A 379 0.76 18.05 19.20
N ASN A 380 -0.12 19.02 19.39
CA ASN A 380 -0.92 19.62 18.33
C ASN A 380 -0.08 20.49 17.39
N SER A 381 0.92 21.22 17.91
CA SER A 381 1.86 21.97 17.07
C SER A 381 2.68 21.04 16.17
N ARG A 382 3.17 19.90 16.69
CA ARG A 382 3.86 18.88 15.88
C ARG A 382 2.96 18.23 14.84
N GLY A 383 1.70 17.94 15.19
CA GLY A 383 0.72 17.41 14.24
C GLY A 383 0.45 18.38 13.09
N LYS A 384 0.28 19.67 13.41
CA LYS A 384 0.13 20.75 12.42
C LYS A 384 1.37 20.89 11.53
N GLU A 385 2.55 20.92 12.13
CA GLU A 385 3.82 21.01 11.40
C GLU A 385 3.99 19.83 10.43
N LEU A 386 3.71 18.60 10.88
CA LEU A 386 3.76 17.42 10.03
C LEU A 386 2.79 17.52 8.86
N ALA A 387 1.54 17.92 9.10
CA ALA A 387 0.55 18.09 8.04
C ALA A 387 0.99 19.16 7.01
N GLU A 388 1.52 20.30 7.45
CA GLU A 388 2.04 21.35 6.58
C GLU A 388 3.23 20.87 5.74
N ARG A 389 4.16 20.12 6.36
CA ARG A 389 5.30 19.52 5.65
C ARG A 389 4.85 18.50 4.62
N LEU A 390 3.87 17.65 4.94
CA LEU A 390 3.31 16.68 4.00
C LEU A 390 2.65 17.37 2.79
N ARG A 391 1.86 18.44 3.03
CA ARG A 391 1.30 19.26 1.95
C ARG A 391 2.39 19.89 1.08
N ALA A 392 3.45 20.43 1.70
CA ALA A 392 4.56 21.06 0.97
C ALA A 392 5.34 20.05 0.13
N VAL A 393 5.58 18.84 0.64
CA VAL A 393 6.22 17.74 -0.09
C VAL A 393 5.35 17.32 -1.28
N ALA A 394 4.06 17.09 -1.06
CA ALA A 394 3.17 16.68 -2.15
C ALA A 394 3.10 17.71 -3.28
N ARG A 395 3.03 19.02 -2.95
CA ARG A 395 3.11 20.10 -3.94
C ARG A 395 4.42 20.09 -4.72
N ARG A 396 5.56 19.89 -4.04
CA ARG A 396 6.88 19.86 -4.68
C ARG A 396 7.03 18.69 -5.65
N VAL A 397 6.46 17.55 -5.29
CA VAL A 397 6.54 16.30 -6.06
C VAL A 397 5.46 16.25 -7.15
N GLY A 398 4.46 17.14 -7.12
CA GLY A 398 3.38 17.18 -8.11
C GLY A 398 2.32 16.09 -7.91
N ILE A 399 2.19 15.55 -6.70
CA ILE A 399 1.17 14.52 -6.39
C ILE A 399 -0.07 15.22 -5.82
N PRO A 400 -1.26 15.06 -6.46
CA PRO A 400 -2.49 15.62 -5.94
C PRO A 400 -2.89 14.88 -4.65
N VAL A 401 -2.81 15.59 -3.52
CA VAL A 401 -3.26 15.09 -2.22
C VAL A 401 -4.03 16.16 -1.47
N GLN A 402 -5.00 15.72 -0.67
CA GLN A 402 -5.54 16.48 0.43
C GLN A 402 -4.96 15.93 1.73
N VAL A 403 -4.49 16.82 2.61
CA VAL A 403 -4.07 16.43 3.96
C VAL A 403 -5.05 17.07 4.93
N ASN A 404 -5.92 16.25 5.50
CA ASN A 404 -6.78 16.67 6.59
C ASN A 404 -6.07 16.45 7.91
N SER A 405 -6.25 17.37 8.85
CA SER A 405 -5.62 17.31 10.17
C SER A 405 -6.41 18.08 11.22
N VAL A 406 -6.54 17.52 12.42
CA VAL A 406 -7.05 18.18 13.63
C VAL A 406 -6.16 17.79 14.80
N GLY A 407 -5.48 18.77 15.41
CA GLY A 407 -4.50 18.50 16.47
C GLY A 407 -3.44 17.50 16.00
N SER A 408 -3.36 16.34 16.68
CA SER A 408 -2.46 15.24 16.31
C SER A 408 -3.06 14.17 15.39
N LEU A 409 -4.32 14.29 15.00
CA LEU A 409 -4.94 13.43 14.00
C LEU A 409 -4.65 13.99 12.61
N LEU A 410 -4.27 13.10 11.68
CA LEU A 410 -4.05 13.48 10.29
C LEU A 410 -4.33 12.31 9.35
N THR A 411 -4.72 12.61 8.12
CA THR A 411 -4.80 11.64 7.03
C THR A 411 -4.43 12.30 5.72
N ILE A 412 -3.69 11.56 4.91
CA ILE A 412 -3.35 11.94 3.54
C ILE A 412 -4.32 11.20 2.63
N PHE A 413 -5.13 11.95 1.88
CA PHE A 413 -6.01 11.44 0.84
C PHE A 413 -5.40 11.73 -0.52
N PHE A 414 -5.24 10.71 -1.36
CA PHE A 414 -4.69 10.84 -2.71
C PHE A 414 -5.77 11.29 -3.69
N THR A 415 -6.13 12.57 -3.61
CA THR A 415 -7.09 13.23 -4.47
C THR A 415 -6.79 14.72 -4.55
N PRO A 416 -7.05 15.38 -5.69
CA PRO A 416 -7.04 16.85 -5.75
C PRO A 416 -8.25 17.47 -5.06
N ASP A 417 -9.37 16.74 -4.92
CA ASP A 417 -10.65 17.27 -4.45
C ASP A 417 -10.72 17.35 -2.92
N PRO A 418 -11.34 18.39 -2.34
CA PRO A 418 -11.55 18.48 -0.90
C PRO A 418 -12.27 17.25 -0.33
N VAL A 419 -11.75 16.71 0.79
CA VAL A 419 -12.33 15.57 1.49
C VAL A 419 -13.00 16.04 2.77
N PHE A 420 -14.32 15.90 2.86
CA PHE A 420 -15.14 16.40 3.96
C PHE A 420 -16.26 15.45 4.40
N ASP A 421 -16.43 14.32 3.74
CA ASP A 421 -17.42 13.29 4.08
C ASP A 421 -16.95 11.92 3.56
N PHE A 422 -17.76 10.88 3.77
CA PHE A 422 -17.45 9.53 3.32
C PHE A 422 -17.33 9.43 1.80
N ASP A 423 -18.24 10.05 1.05
CA ASP A 423 -18.28 9.95 -0.42
C ASP A 423 -17.07 10.61 -1.08
N THR A 424 -16.61 11.75 -0.55
CA THR A 424 -15.39 12.41 -1.02
C THR A 424 -14.13 11.65 -0.60
N ALA A 425 -14.13 11.01 0.57
CA ALA A 425 -13.04 10.13 0.99
C ALA A 425 -12.91 8.88 0.11
N MET A 426 -14.04 8.27 -0.27
CA MET A 426 -14.07 7.09 -1.14
C MET A 426 -13.69 7.38 -2.59
N ARG A 427 -13.78 8.64 -3.03
CA ARG A 427 -13.26 9.10 -4.32
C ARG A 427 -11.74 9.23 -4.34
N ALA A 428 -11.08 9.25 -3.18
CA ALA A 428 -9.63 9.25 -3.11
C ALA A 428 -9.07 7.95 -3.70
N ASP A 429 -7.99 8.07 -4.47
CA ASP A 429 -7.41 6.94 -5.18
C ASP A 429 -6.67 6.00 -4.21
N THR A 430 -7.43 5.06 -3.67
CA THR A 430 -6.96 4.04 -2.71
C THR A 430 -5.95 3.06 -3.30
N ARG A 431 -5.99 2.82 -4.62
CA ARG A 431 -5.06 1.91 -5.32
C ARG A 431 -3.69 2.55 -5.49
N SER A 432 -3.69 3.86 -5.72
CA SER A 432 -2.47 4.63 -5.77
C SER A 432 -1.94 5.04 -4.41
N SER A 433 -2.66 4.95 -3.29
CA SER A 433 -2.12 5.30 -1.97
C SER A 433 -0.91 4.46 -1.56
N LEU A 434 -0.88 3.19 -2.01
CA LEU A 434 0.23 2.29 -1.80
C LEU A 434 1.35 2.51 -2.83
N GLN A 435 0.97 2.60 -4.10
CA GLN A 435 1.92 2.88 -5.18
C GLN A 435 2.58 4.23 -5.00
N ARG A 436 1.83 5.29 -4.63
CA ARG A 436 2.19 6.68 -4.25
C ARG A 436 2.77 6.84 -2.86
N GLY A 437 2.49 6.00 -1.87
CA GLY A 437 3.26 5.99 -0.61
C GLY A 437 4.68 5.43 -0.81
N ILE A 438 4.77 4.33 -1.56
CA ILE A 438 6.03 3.73 -2.04
C ILE A 438 6.69 4.61 -3.11
N GLN A 439 5.92 5.37 -3.89
CA GLN A 439 6.36 6.44 -4.78
C GLN A 439 6.43 7.80 -4.06
N ILE A 440 6.18 7.98 -2.76
CA ILE A 440 6.50 9.24 -2.05
C ILE A 440 7.83 9.04 -1.37
N ALA A 441 8.05 7.87 -0.76
CA ALA A 441 9.39 7.38 -0.51
C ALA A 441 10.16 7.26 -1.85
N GLY A 442 9.50 6.77 -2.89
CA GLY A 442 10.01 6.51 -4.23
C GLY A 442 10.16 7.74 -5.11
N TRP A 443 9.40 8.82 -4.93
CA TRP A 443 9.53 10.12 -5.62
C TRP A 443 10.32 11.12 -4.78
N ILE A 444 10.43 10.99 -3.45
CA ILE A 444 11.55 11.63 -2.72
C ILE A 444 12.84 10.92 -3.13
N TYR A 445 12.82 9.59 -3.32
CA TYR A 445 13.89 8.81 -3.92
C TYR A 445 14.06 9.11 -5.41
N LEU A 446 13.01 9.44 -6.19
CA LEU A 446 13.09 9.82 -7.62
C LEU A 446 13.38 11.29 -7.87
N PHE A 447 13.16 12.17 -6.90
CA PHE A 447 13.63 13.55 -6.94
C PHE A 447 15.10 13.61 -6.46
N LEU A 448 15.55 12.57 -5.74
CA LEU A 448 16.95 12.30 -5.39
C LEU A 448 17.65 11.31 -6.35
N LEU A 449 16.90 10.65 -7.25
CA LEU A 449 17.34 9.74 -8.33
C LEU A 449 16.75 10.13 -9.70
N ALA A 450 16.33 11.39 -9.86
CA ALA A 450 16.22 12.00 -11.19
C ALA A 450 17.63 12.22 -11.78
N GLY A 451 18.67 11.70 -11.10
CA GLY A 451 19.74 10.96 -11.76
C GLY A 451 19.50 9.45 -11.67
N ALA A 452 19.20 8.86 -12.83
CA ALA A 452 19.22 7.43 -13.16
C ALA A 452 17.94 6.57 -12.99
N SER A 453 17.29 6.38 -14.16
CA SER A 453 16.79 5.12 -14.73
C SER A 453 15.69 4.32 -13.99
N TRP A 454 14.47 4.35 -14.53
CA TRP A 454 13.36 3.43 -14.22
C TRP A 454 13.33 2.22 -15.19
N PRO A 455 12.87 1.02 -14.77
CA PRO A 455 12.84 -0.18 -15.60
C PRO A 455 11.61 -0.16 -16.48
N LEU A 456 11.84 0.11 -17.76
CA LEU A 456 10.85 -0.02 -18.82
C LEU A 456 11.20 -1.15 -19.78
N THR A 457 12.31 -1.87 -19.61
CA THR A 457 12.97 -2.64 -20.68
C THR A 457 12.29 -3.94 -21.10
N SER A 458 11.54 -4.64 -20.23
CA SER A 458 10.80 -5.85 -20.64
C SER A 458 9.48 -5.53 -21.35
N TRP A 459 8.81 -4.44 -20.96
CA TRP A 459 7.66 -3.90 -21.68
C TRP A 459 8.08 -3.07 -22.91
N PHE A 460 9.24 -2.42 -22.88
CA PHE A 460 9.87 -1.78 -24.04
C PHE A 460 10.32 -2.83 -25.05
N PHE A 461 10.80 -4.01 -24.65
CA PHE A 461 11.09 -5.09 -25.60
C PHE A 461 9.80 -5.58 -26.27
N ALA A 462 8.73 -5.78 -25.51
CA ALA A 462 7.42 -6.10 -26.07
C ALA A 462 6.94 -4.96 -26.99
N LEU A 463 7.10 -3.69 -26.61
CA LEU A 463 6.73 -2.54 -27.41
C LEU A 463 7.66 -2.27 -28.61
N SER A 464 8.95 -2.61 -28.54
CA SER A 464 9.94 -2.37 -29.60
C SER A 464 9.95 -3.51 -30.61
N VAL A 465 9.62 -4.73 -30.19
CA VAL A 465 9.29 -5.85 -31.07
C VAL A 465 7.90 -5.66 -31.67
N LEU A 466 6.92 -5.17 -30.90
CA LEU A 466 5.62 -4.75 -31.44
C LEU A 466 5.75 -3.56 -32.37
N ALA A 467 6.59 -2.56 -32.09
CA ALA A 467 6.80 -1.38 -32.92
C ALA A 467 7.68 -1.69 -34.13
N GLY A 468 8.72 -2.53 -34.01
CA GLY A 468 9.48 -3.04 -35.14
C GLY A 468 8.63 -3.92 -36.05
N GLY A 469 7.77 -4.75 -35.45
CA GLY A 469 6.74 -5.51 -36.15
C GLY A 469 5.67 -4.63 -36.79
N LEU A 470 5.15 -3.61 -36.08
CA LEU A 470 4.16 -2.65 -36.59
C LEU A 470 4.74 -1.80 -37.72
N VAL A 471 5.98 -1.33 -37.59
CA VAL A 471 6.68 -0.53 -38.60
C VAL A 471 6.97 -1.37 -39.83
N ALA A 472 7.38 -2.64 -39.66
CA ALA A 472 7.50 -3.59 -40.78
C ALA A 472 6.13 -3.92 -41.43
N LEU A 473 5.06 -3.95 -40.63
CA LEU A 473 3.68 -4.19 -41.08
C LEU A 473 2.99 -2.93 -41.67
N LEU A 474 3.46 -1.72 -41.38
CA LEU A 474 2.92 -0.44 -41.84
C LEU A 474 3.75 0.18 -42.98
N SER A 475 5.00 -0.24 -43.16
CA SER A 475 5.87 0.19 -44.25
C SER A 475 5.60 -0.62 -45.52
N PHE A 476 4.38 -0.51 -46.04
CA PHE A 476 4.13 -0.78 -47.46
C PHE A 476 4.80 0.34 -48.27
N GLY A 477 5.97 0.04 -48.84
CA GLY A 477 6.39 0.67 -50.10
C GLY A 477 7.34 1.88 -50.08
N GLN A 478 8.18 2.12 -49.06
CA GLN A 478 9.22 3.16 -49.16
C GLN A 478 10.60 2.74 -48.67
N SER A 479 11.60 3.32 -49.34
CA SER A 479 12.99 2.87 -49.43
C SER A 479 13.78 2.99 -48.13
N TYR A 480 14.80 2.13 -48.03
CA TYR A 480 15.85 2.05 -47.00
C TYR A 480 16.51 3.39 -46.59
N ARG A 481 16.38 4.47 -47.39
CA ARG A 481 16.86 5.82 -47.07
C ARG A 481 16.08 6.50 -45.95
N ASP A 482 14.80 6.21 -45.77
CA ASP A 482 13.98 6.86 -44.72
C ASP A 482 14.22 6.22 -43.34
N ILE A 483 14.63 4.95 -43.30
CA ILE A 483 15.02 4.26 -42.07
C ILE A 483 16.35 4.84 -41.54
N VAL A 484 17.34 5.07 -42.41
CA VAL A 484 18.61 5.70 -42.02
C VAL A 484 18.43 7.19 -41.70
N GLY A 485 17.52 7.89 -42.40
CA GLY A 485 17.13 9.26 -42.07
C GLY A 485 16.42 9.39 -40.72
N PHE A 486 15.57 8.43 -40.36
CA PHE A 486 14.90 8.37 -39.06
C PHE A 486 15.90 8.08 -37.93
N PHE A 487 16.88 7.19 -38.14
CA PHE A 487 17.95 6.97 -37.15
C PHE A 487 18.95 8.14 -37.06
N GLY A 488 19.18 8.89 -38.14
CA GLY A 488 19.91 10.17 -38.12
C GLY A 488 19.18 11.26 -37.33
N LEU A 489 17.86 11.36 -37.47
CA LEU A 489 17.01 12.27 -36.68
C LEU A 489 16.94 11.88 -35.19
N VAL A 490 16.99 10.58 -34.88
CA VAL A 490 17.07 10.07 -33.50
C VAL A 490 18.46 10.32 -32.90
N GLN A 491 19.50 10.41 -33.73
CA GLN A 491 20.86 10.74 -33.29
C GLN A 491 21.07 12.25 -33.12
N GLU A 492 20.50 13.10 -33.98
CA GLU A 492 20.47 14.56 -33.80
C GLU A 492 19.56 15.01 -32.65
N ALA A 493 18.48 14.28 -32.36
CA ALA A 493 17.65 14.52 -31.17
C ALA A 493 18.40 14.23 -29.85
N GLY A 494 19.46 13.42 -29.88
CA GLY A 494 20.34 13.15 -28.75
C GLY A 494 21.40 14.23 -28.50
N GLU A 495 21.71 15.08 -29.50
CA GLU A 495 22.66 16.21 -29.34
C GLU A 495 21.97 17.53 -28.97
N LEU A 496 20.64 17.61 -29.08
CA LEU A 496 19.83 18.73 -28.62
C LEU A 496 19.58 18.73 -27.10
N GLU A 497 19.83 17.61 -26.43
CA GLU A 497 19.55 17.42 -25.01
C GLU A 497 20.41 18.34 -24.10
N PRO A 498 21.73 18.51 -24.31
CA PRO A 498 22.54 19.42 -23.49
C PRO A 498 22.21 20.90 -23.74
N VAL A 499 21.92 21.28 -24.99
CA VAL A 499 21.66 22.67 -25.41
C VAL A 499 20.30 23.16 -24.90
N ILE A 500 19.29 22.28 -24.86
CA ILE A 500 17.97 22.59 -24.29
C ILE A 500 18.02 22.60 -22.75
N LEU A 501 18.80 21.71 -22.14
CA LEU A 501 18.99 21.67 -20.68
C LEU A 501 19.82 22.86 -20.16
N GLU A 502 20.76 23.38 -20.95
CA GLU A 502 21.55 24.58 -20.65
C GLU A 502 20.75 25.87 -20.90
N ALA A 503 19.87 25.91 -21.92
CA ALA A 503 18.91 26.99 -22.14
C ALA A 503 17.81 27.06 -21.05
N LEU A 504 17.56 25.96 -20.33
CA LEU A 504 16.55 25.84 -19.26
C LEU A 504 17.14 25.71 -17.84
N GLY A 505 18.47 25.65 -17.70
CA GLY A 505 19.20 25.72 -16.43
C GLY A 505 19.16 24.47 -15.53
N LEU A 506 19.10 23.25 -16.07
CA LEU A 506 18.96 22.00 -15.28
C LEU A 506 20.15 21.01 -15.42
N PRO A 507 20.57 20.29 -14.36
CA PRO A 507 21.78 19.46 -14.35
C PRO A 507 21.56 17.99 -14.78
N VAL A 508 22.56 17.41 -15.47
CA VAL A 508 22.55 16.06 -16.08
C VAL A 508 23.31 15.03 -15.22
N PRO A 509 22.68 13.92 -14.74
CA PRO A 509 23.41 12.95 -13.90
C PRO A 509 23.58 11.55 -14.52
N HIS A 510 24.81 11.02 -14.42
CA HIS A 510 25.24 9.67 -14.77
C HIS A 510 25.21 8.70 -13.55
N GLY A 511 24.80 7.44 -13.75
CA GLY A 511 25.24 6.28 -12.94
C GLY A 511 24.24 5.59 -11.98
N PRO A 512 24.49 4.31 -11.61
CA PRO A 512 23.50 3.21 -11.69
C PRO A 512 22.99 2.64 -10.34
N VAL A 513 21.82 1.98 -10.42
CA VAL A 513 20.93 1.49 -9.35
C VAL A 513 21.02 -0.05 -9.18
N GLY A 514 20.73 -0.58 -7.97
CA GLY A 514 20.58 -2.02 -7.70
C GLY A 514 19.24 -2.46 -7.08
N HIS A 515 18.62 -3.48 -7.70
CA HIS A 515 18.19 -4.81 -7.19
C HIS A 515 17.03 -5.03 -6.16
N THR A 516 15.87 -5.49 -6.66
CA THR A 516 14.63 -5.98 -5.99
C THR A 516 14.42 -7.52 -6.06
N PHE A 517 13.33 -8.07 -5.49
CA PHE A 517 13.12 -9.52 -5.21
C PHE A 517 12.55 -10.31 -6.40
N LEU A 518 11.77 -9.65 -7.26
CA LEU A 518 11.60 -10.08 -8.65
C LEU A 518 12.93 -10.03 -9.40
N GLU A 519 13.79 -9.07 -9.11
CA GLU A 519 15.21 -9.11 -9.50
C GLU A 519 16.01 -10.20 -8.77
N GLN A 520 15.58 -10.91 -7.73
CA GLN A 520 16.36 -12.07 -7.23
C GLN A 520 15.94 -13.38 -7.89
N LEU A 521 14.66 -13.50 -8.28
CA LEU A 521 14.15 -14.58 -9.12
C LEU A 521 14.46 -14.37 -10.61
N CYS A 522 14.64 -13.11 -11.04
CA CYS A 522 14.96 -12.73 -12.41
C CYS A 522 16.38 -12.21 -12.61
N ALA A 523 17.12 -11.67 -11.63
CA ALA A 523 18.46 -11.09 -11.92
C ALA A 523 19.39 -12.07 -12.58
N PRO A 524 19.57 -13.34 -12.14
CA PRO A 524 20.50 -14.23 -12.80
C PRO A 524 20.15 -14.34 -14.28
N TYR A 525 18.89 -14.70 -14.58
CA TYR A 525 18.37 -14.86 -15.93
C TYR A 525 18.34 -13.56 -16.75
N MET A 526 18.14 -12.40 -16.13
CA MET A 526 18.15 -11.09 -16.78
C MET A 526 19.57 -10.68 -17.15
N THR A 527 20.56 -10.82 -16.26
CA THR A 527 21.98 -10.62 -16.63
C THR A 527 22.40 -11.58 -17.72
N TYR A 528 21.99 -12.84 -17.65
CA TYR A 528 22.26 -13.84 -18.70
C TYR A 528 21.57 -13.47 -20.03
N THR A 529 20.34 -12.95 -20.00
CA THR A 529 19.64 -12.45 -21.20
C THR A 529 20.37 -11.26 -21.82
N TRP A 530 20.80 -10.29 -20.99
CA TRP A 530 21.57 -9.14 -21.45
C TRP A 530 22.96 -9.53 -21.97
N LEU A 531 23.61 -10.54 -21.38
CA LEU A 531 24.88 -11.08 -21.87
C LEU A 531 24.71 -11.78 -23.22
N VAL A 532 23.65 -12.58 -23.40
CA VAL A 532 23.31 -13.19 -24.70
C VAL A 532 23.00 -12.11 -25.74
N MET A 533 22.24 -11.08 -25.38
CA MET A 533 21.92 -9.96 -26.27
C MET A 533 23.17 -9.15 -26.66
N ALA A 534 24.04 -8.84 -25.70
CA ALA A 534 25.30 -8.16 -25.94
C ALA A 534 26.23 -9.03 -26.81
N PHE A 535 26.27 -10.34 -26.58
CA PHE A 535 27.01 -11.29 -27.40
C PHE A 535 26.46 -11.35 -28.83
N LEU A 536 25.15 -11.50 -29.02
CA LEU A 536 24.50 -11.51 -30.33
C LEU A 536 24.70 -10.19 -31.08
N PHE A 537 24.61 -9.05 -30.38
CA PHE A 537 24.84 -7.73 -30.97
C PHE A 537 26.31 -7.51 -31.33
N LEU A 538 27.25 -7.95 -30.49
CA LEU A 538 28.68 -7.87 -30.75
C LEU A 538 29.07 -8.77 -31.94
N VAL A 539 28.56 -10.00 -31.97
CA VAL A 539 28.74 -10.92 -33.10
C VAL A 539 28.12 -10.32 -34.36
N ALA A 540 26.89 -9.81 -34.32
CA ALA A 540 26.26 -9.15 -35.46
C ALA A 540 27.09 -7.96 -35.96
N LYS A 541 27.57 -7.08 -35.06
CA LYS A 541 28.41 -5.92 -35.40
C LYS A 541 29.79 -6.31 -35.94
N MET A 542 30.41 -7.36 -35.40
CA MET A 542 31.69 -7.89 -35.89
C MET A 542 31.54 -8.58 -37.25
N THR A 543 30.40 -9.26 -37.48
CA THR A 543 30.11 -9.96 -38.74
C THR A 543 29.70 -8.98 -39.85
N LEU A 544 28.93 -7.94 -39.51
CA LEU A 544 28.50 -6.88 -40.43
C LEU A 544 29.58 -5.82 -40.68
N GLY A 545 30.57 -5.70 -39.80
CA GLY A 545 31.66 -4.73 -39.90
C GLY A 545 32.76 -5.10 -40.91
N ASN A 546 32.86 -6.39 -41.27
CA ASN A 546 33.86 -6.92 -42.21
C ASN A 546 33.19 -7.71 -43.35
N LEU A 547 32.19 -7.12 -44.01
CA LEU A 547 31.67 -7.66 -45.27
C LEU A 547 32.68 -7.40 -46.40
N GLU A 548 33.70 -8.24 -46.50
CA GLU A 548 34.53 -8.32 -47.72
C GLU A 548 33.82 -9.18 -48.78
N MET A 549 33.83 -8.74 -50.04
CA MET A 549 33.15 -9.39 -51.18
C MET A 549 33.79 -10.72 -51.64
N ILE A 550 34.57 -11.40 -50.78
CA ILE A 550 35.16 -12.71 -51.09
C ILE A 550 34.72 -13.68 -49.99
N PRO A 551 33.86 -14.67 -50.29
CA PRO A 551 33.26 -15.53 -49.28
C PRO A 551 34.31 -16.43 -48.63
N GLY A 552 34.51 -16.24 -47.32
CA GLY A 552 35.30 -17.15 -46.50
C GLY A 552 34.53 -18.44 -46.20
N SER A 553 35.24 -19.50 -45.81
CA SER A 553 34.68 -20.81 -45.48
C SER A 553 33.58 -20.77 -44.40
N GLY A 554 33.65 -19.78 -43.49
CA GLY A 554 32.64 -19.57 -42.44
C GLY A 554 31.35 -18.91 -42.95
N GLN A 555 31.40 -18.12 -44.02
CA GLN A 555 30.21 -17.47 -44.59
C GLN A 555 29.31 -18.49 -45.32
N ASN A 556 29.91 -19.38 -46.12
CA ASN A 556 29.19 -20.48 -46.79
C ASN A 556 28.43 -21.36 -45.79
N PHE A 557 29.02 -21.63 -44.63
CA PHE A 557 28.37 -22.42 -43.58
C PHE A 557 27.08 -21.76 -43.06
N TRP A 558 27.12 -20.44 -42.80
CA TRP A 558 25.95 -19.69 -42.34
C TRP A 558 24.91 -19.49 -43.44
N GLU A 559 25.32 -19.27 -44.70
CA GLU A 559 24.41 -19.17 -45.84
C GLU A 559 23.62 -20.47 -46.08
N ILE A 560 24.26 -21.64 -45.91
CA ILE A 560 23.56 -22.94 -46.02
C ILE A 560 22.52 -23.10 -44.91
N ILE A 561 22.85 -22.73 -43.67
CA ILE A 561 21.92 -22.86 -42.53
C ILE A 561 20.76 -21.87 -42.65
N ILE A 562 21.05 -20.59 -42.91
CA ILE A 562 20.04 -19.53 -43.04
C ILE A 562 19.16 -19.78 -44.27
N GLY A 563 19.77 -20.14 -45.40
CA GLY A 563 19.06 -20.54 -46.62
C GLY A 563 18.18 -21.77 -46.42
N GLY A 564 18.64 -22.76 -45.65
CA GLY A 564 17.85 -23.95 -45.29
C GLY A 564 16.61 -23.60 -44.45
N ILE A 565 16.76 -22.75 -43.42
CA ILE A 565 15.64 -22.30 -42.58
C ILE A 565 14.67 -21.42 -43.40
N TYR A 566 15.20 -20.58 -44.29
CA TYR A 566 14.40 -19.71 -45.16
C TYR A 566 13.56 -20.53 -46.12
N ASN A 567 14.16 -21.49 -46.83
CA ASN A 567 13.44 -22.39 -47.73
C ASN A 567 12.40 -23.23 -46.97
N PHE A 568 12.74 -23.72 -45.78
CA PHE A 568 11.77 -24.41 -44.93
C PHE A 568 10.57 -23.53 -44.55
N CYS A 569 10.78 -22.27 -44.19
CA CYS A 569 9.69 -21.33 -43.92
C CYS A 569 8.87 -21.07 -45.18
N LYS A 570 9.54 -20.85 -46.33
CA LYS A 570 8.93 -20.61 -47.64
C LYS A 570 8.01 -21.75 -48.05
N ASP A 571 8.44 -23.00 -47.87
CA ASP A 571 7.68 -24.20 -48.23
C ASP A 571 6.43 -24.39 -47.36
N ASN A 572 6.40 -23.87 -46.11
CA ASN A 572 5.31 -24.10 -45.16
C ASN A 572 4.37 -22.90 -44.95
N MET A 573 4.82 -21.67 -45.23
CA MET A 573 4.06 -20.42 -45.01
C MET A 573 3.84 -19.62 -46.30
N GLY A 574 4.44 -20.03 -47.41
CA GLY A 574 4.46 -19.26 -48.65
C GLY A 574 5.51 -18.14 -48.65
N GLU A 575 5.88 -17.69 -49.84
CA GLU A 575 6.97 -16.73 -50.06
C GLU A 575 6.68 -15.36 -49.42
N GLU A 576 5.47 -14.84 -49.60
CA GLU A 576 5.08 -13.53 -49.09
C GLU A 576 5.07 -13.43 -47.56
N LEU A 577 4.64 -14.50 -46.87
CA LEU A 577 4.59 -14.55 -45.42
C LEU A 577 5.99 -14.81 -44.83
N THR A 578 6.81 -15.59 -45.55
CA THR A 578 8.19 -15.90 -45.17
C THR A 578 9.06 -14.66 -45.20
N ASP A 579 9.03 -13.87 -46.27
CA ASP A 579 9.84 -12.64 -46.35
C ASP A 579 9.55 -11.66 -45.20
N LYS A 580 8.30 -11.64 -44.71
CA LYS A 580 7.86 -10.75 -43.64
C LYS A 580 8.23 -11.26 -42.24
N LEU A 581 8.17 -12.57 -42.01
CA LEU A 581 8.28 -13.17 -40.68
C LEU A 581 9.61 -13.89 -40.44
N PHE A 582 10.37 -14.17 -41.49
CA PHE A 582 11.67 -14.83 -41.40
C PHE A 582 12.64 -14.11 -40.46
N PRO A 583 12.76 -12.76 -40.45
CA PRO A 583 13.65 -12.09 -39.49
C PRO A 583 13.27 -12.36 -38.03
N MET A 584 11.97 -12.43 -37.72
CA MET A 584 11.48 -12.74 -36.37
C MET A 584 11.79 -14.20 -36.00
N ILE A 585 11.49 -15.13 -36.91
CA ILE A 585 11.68 -16.57 -36.73
C ILE A 585 13.18 -16.89 -36.57
N ALA A 586 14.04 -16.32 -37.41
CA ALA A 586 15.49 -16.47 -37.33
C ALA A 586 16.04 -15.89 -36.02
N THR A 587 15.53 -14.76 -35.56
CA THR A 587 15.92 -14.16 -34.27
C THR A 587 15.55 -15.05 -33.10
N PHE A 588 14.35 -15.65 -33.10
CA PHE A 588 13.94 -16.60 -32.06
C PHE A 588 14.78 -17.88 -32.08
N ALA A 589 15.06 -18.42 -33.26
CA ALA A 589 15.92 -19.59 -33.43
C ALA A 589 17.30 -19.34 -32.83
N LEU A 590 17.93 -18.22 -33.21
CA LEU A 590 19.27 -17.86 -32.77
C LEU A 590 19.32 -17.58 -31.26
N TYR A 591 18.33 -16.84 -30.74
CA TYR A 591 18.22 -16.57 -29.31
C TYR A 591 18.08 -17.84 -28.48
N ILE A 592 17.21 -18.78 -28.89
CA ILE A 592 17.00 -20.04 -28.17
C ILE A 592 18.27 -20.90 -28.19
N VAL A 593 18.95 -21.02 -29.35
CA VAL A 593 20.21 -21.77 -29.45
C VAL A 593 21.26 -21.17 -28.52
N VAL A 594 21.52 -19.87 -28.59
CA VAL A 594 22.59 -19.22 -27.81
C VAL A 594 22.25 -19.22 -26.31
N ALA A 595 21.00 -18.96 -25.93
CA ALA A 595 20.55 -19.05 -24.55
C ALA A 595 20.71 -20.45 -23.97
N ASN A 596 20.39 -21.49 -24.75
CA ASN A 596 20.50 -22.88 -24.33
C ASN A 596 21.96 -23.38 -24.28
N LEU A 597 22.83 -22.88 -25.16
CA LEU A 597 24.26 -23.21 -25.18
C LEU A 597 24.99 -22.55 -24.00
N MET A 598 24.58 -21.36 -23.60
CA MET A 598 25.14 -20.69 -22.42
C MET A 598 24.88 -21.47 -21.12
N GLY A 599 23.74 -22.19 -21.03
CA GLY A 599 23.47 -23.10 -19.91
C GLY A 599 24.37 -24.35 -19.86
N LEU A 600 25.15 -24.63 -20.91
CA LEU A 600 26.17 -25.69 -20.87
C LEU A 600 27.47 -25.24 -20.19
N LEU A 601 27.64 -23.93 -19.96
CA LEU A 601 28.82 -23.41 -19.28
C LEU A 601 28.67 -23.59 -17.76
N PRO A 602 29.67 -24.17 -17.08
CA PRO A 602 29.58 -24.40 -15.66
C PRO A 602 29.35 -23.09 -14.88
N GLY A 603 28.27 -23.02 -14.10
CA GLY A 603 27.88 -21.83 -13.31
C GLY A 603 26.97 -20.83 -14.02
N PHE A 604 26.67 -21.04 -15.30
CA PHE A 604 25.71 -20.23 -16.06
C PHE A 604 24.36 -20.95 -16.15
N MET A 605 23.27 -20.19 -16.03
CA MET A 605 21.92 -20.73 -16.27
C MET A 605 21.39 -20.19 -17.60
N SER A 606 20.75 -21.06 -18.38
CA SER A 606 20.12 -20.66 -19.64
C SER A 606 18.92 -19.73 -19.39
N PRO A 607 18.82 -18.55 -20.04
CA PRO A 607 17.66 -17.65 -19.92
C PRO A 607 16.30 -18.29 -20.22
N THR A 608 16.31 -19.30 -21.08
CA THR A 608 15.17 -20.11 -21.52
C THR A 608 14.73 -21.14 -20.47
N SER A 609 15.52 -21.38 -19.41
CA SER A 609 15.08 -22.12 -18.23
C SER A 609 14.18 -21.30 -17.31
N SER A 610 13.94 -20.01 -17.62
CA SER A 610 12.90 -19.21 -16.99
C SER A 610 11.57 -19.32 -17.74
N LEU A 611 10.49 -19.61 -17.02
CA LEU A 611 9.14 -19.66 -17.57
C LEU A 611 8.71 -18.30 -18.15
N ASN A 612 9.22 -17.19 -17.61
CA ASN A 612 8.90 -15.84 -18.09
C ASN A 612 9.46 -15.60 -19.51
N THR A 613 10.69 -16.07 -19.78
CA THR A 613 11.34 -15.94 -21.09
C THR A 613 10.62 -16.78 -22.15
N THR A 614 10.24 -18.01 -21.80
CA THR A 614 9.51 -18.89 -22.73
C THR A 614 8.09 -18.39 -22.99
N LEU A 615 7.40 -17.85 -21.98
CA LEU A 615 6.09 -17.21 -22.14
C LEU A 615 6.17 -15.95 -23.00
N ALA A 616 7.22 -15.13 -22.86
CA ALA A 616 7.38 -13.93 -23.68
C ALA A 616 7.51 -14.27 -25.17
N LEU A 617 8.33 -15.27 -25.51
CA LEU A 617 8.48 -15.74 -26.89
C LEU A 617 7.16 -16.28 -27.46
N THR A 618 6.39 -17.05 -26.69
CA THR A 618 5.12 -17.61 -27.17
C THR A 618 4.02 -16.55 -27.29
N VAL A 619 3.96 -15.56 -26.41
CA VAL A 619 3.03 -14.42 -26.53
C VAL A 619 3.29 -13.63 -27.80
N ILE A 620 4.55 -13.38 -28.16
CA ILE A 620 4.86 -12.70 -29.43
C ILE A 620 4.37 -13.51 -30.62
N VAL A 621 4.60 -14.83 -30.63
CA VAL A 621 4.08 -15.73 -31.68
C VAL A 621 2.55 -15.68 -31.76
N TRP A 622 1.86 -15.65 -30.62
CA TRP A 622 0.41 -15.60 -30.56
C TRP A 622 -0.18 -14.26 -31.01
N VAL A 623 0.44 -13.15 -30.64
CA VAL A 623 0.05 -11.82 -31.16
C VAL A 623 0.25 -11.78 -32.67
N THR A 624 1.39 -12.28 -33.16
CA THR A 624 1.65 -12.37 -34.60
C THR A 624 0.63 -13.27 -35.32
N HIS A 625 0.25 -14.40 -34.74
CA HIS A 625 -0.79 -15.29 -35.26
C HIS A 625 -2.13 -14.55 -35.46
N HIS A 626 -2.59 -13.78 -34.45
CA HIS A 626 -3.84 -13.01 -34.56
C HIS A 626 -3.75 -11.85 -35.53
N ILE A 627 -2.59 -11.16 -35.59
CA ILE A 627 -2.38 -10.06 -36.54
C ILE A 627 -2.39 -10.58 -37.98
N VAL A 628 -1.74 -11.71 -38.24
CA VAL A 628 -1.73 -12.35 -39.56
C VAL A 628 -3.12 -12.83 -39.95
N GLY A 629 -3.84 -13.51 -39.04
CA GLY A 629 -5.21 -13.96 -39.30
C GLY A 629 -6.19 -12.81 -39.56
N PHE A 630 -6.10 -11.73 -38.78
CA PHE A 630 -6.91 -10.52 -38.99
C PHE A 630 -6.57 -9.82 -40.31
N ARG A 631 -5.31 -9.80 -40.73
CA ARG A 631 -4.90 -9.18 -42.01
C ARG A 631 -5.29 -10.02 -43.22
N ALA A 632 -5.22 -11.34 -43.13
CA ALA A 632 -5.61 -12.24 -44.21
C ALA A 632 -7.13 -12.23 -44.45
N HIS A 633 -7.94 -12.20 -43.38
CA HIS A 633 -9.40 -12.46 -43.46
C HIS A 633 -10.30 -11.35 -42.90
N GLY A 634 -9.72 -10.25 -42.39
CA GLY A 634 -10.45 -9.10 -41.84
C GLY A 634 -11.37 -9.46 -40.67
N LEU A 635 -12.52 -8.78 -40.55
CA LEU A 635 -13.57 -9.08 -39.58
C LEU A 635 -14.18 -10.49 -39.73
N SER A 636 -13.94 -11.17 -40.86
CA SER A 636 -14.37 -12.56 -41.07
C SER A 636 -13.52 -13.57 -40.29
N TYR A 637 -12.29 -13.20 -39.88
CA TYR A 637 -11.44 -14.02 -39.02
C TYR A 637 -12.13 -14.37 -37.69
N TYR A 638 -12.80 -13.40 -37.07
CA TYR A 638 -13.51 -13.61 -35.82
C TYR A 638 -14.82 -14.39 -35.96
N LYS A 639 -15.35 -14.56 -37.19
CA LYS A 639 -16.51 -15.42 -37.42
C LYS A 639 -16.18 -16.90 -37.21
N HIS A 640 -14.92 -17.31 -37.43
CA HIS A 640 -14.44 -18.66 -37.15
C HIS A 640 -14.59 -19.04 -35.67
N PHE A 641 -14.35 -18.08 -34.76
CA PHE A 641 -14.48 -18.29 -33.32
C PHE A 641 -15.93 -18.46 -32.85
N MET A 642 -16.92 -18.03 -33.64
CA MET A 642 -18.34 -18.09 -33.25
C MET A 642 -19.01 -19.43 -33.61
N GLY A 643 -18.34 -20.31 -34.35
CA GLY A 643 -18.91 -21.60 -34.79
C GLY A 643 -20.12 -21.48 -35.73
N PRO A 644 -20.63 -22.59 -36.28
CA PRO A 644 -21.69 -22.58 -37.29
C PRO A 644 -23.09 -22.27 -36.74
N ILE A 645 -23.31 -22.41 -35.42
CA ILE A 645 -24.63 -22.28 -34.78
C ILE A 645 -24.70 -20.97 -33.99
N LYS A 646 -25.50 -20.01 -34.47
CA LYS A 646 -25.64 -18.66 -33.89
C LYS A 646 -26.06 -18.64 -32.41
N LEU A 647 -26.82 -19.63 -31.95
CA LEU A 647 -27.28 -19.73 -30.55
C LEU A 647 -26.15 -20.12 -29.58
N LEU A 648 -25.15 -20.86 -30.06
CA LEU A 648 -23.99 -21.30 -29.27
C LEU A 648 -22.77 -20.39 -29.42
N ALA A 649 -22.87 -19.34 -30.26
CA ALA A 649 -21.76 -18.46 -30.60
C ALA A 649 -21.02 -17.84 -29.40
N PRO A 650 -21.68 -17.37 -28.32
CA PRO A 650 -20.98 -16.85 -27.15
C PRO A 650 -20.15 -17.92 -26.42
N PHE A 651 -20.65 -19.16 -26.36
CA PHE A 651 -19.95 -20.26 -25.70
C PHE A 651 -18.81 -20.82 -26.56
N MET A 652 -19.03 -20.95 -27.87
CA MET A 652 -18.00 -21.36 -28.83
C MET A 652 -16.86 -20.35 -28.89
N PHE A 653 -17.17 -19.06 -28.84
CA PHE A 653 -16.18 -17.99 -28.82
C PHE A 653 -15.26 -18.07 -27.60
N VAL A 654 -15.84 -18.27 -26.42
CA VAL A 654 -15.06 -18.44 -25.19
C VAL A 654 -14.24 -19.74 -25.23
N LEU A 655 -14.82 -20.85 -25.72
CA LEU A 655 -14.14 -22.13 -25.82
C LEU A 655 -12.95 -22.07 -26.79
N GLU A 656 -13.11 -21.46 -27.96
CA GLU A 656 -12.05 -21.34 -28.96
C GLU A 656 -10.98 -20.32 -28.53
N LEU A 657 -11.35 -19.28 -27.79
CA LEU A 657 -10.40 -18.37 -27.14
C LEU A 657 -9.56 -19.11 -26.08
N VAL A 658 -10.19 -19.93 -25.24
CA VAL A 658 -9.51 -20.76 -24.24
C VAL A 658 -8.61 -21.80 -24.92
N SER A 659 -9.08 -22.45 -25.99
CA SER A 659 -8.31 -23.40 -26.81
C SER A 659 -7.05 -22.75 -27.40
N ASN A 660 -7.16 -21.52 -27.91
CA ASN A 660 -6.02 -20.76 -28.44
C ASN A 660 -5.00 -20.37 -27.37
N VAL A 661 -5.46 -19.99 -26.18
CA VAL A 661 -4.56 -19.72 -25.04
C VAL A 661 -3.92 -21.02 -24.53
N ALA A 662 -4.65 -22.14 -24.53
CA ALA A 662 -4.13 -23.44 -24.15
C ALA A 662 -3.03 -23.94 -25.10
N ARG A 663 -3.16 -23.68 -26.42
CA ARG A 663 -2.11 -23.95 -27.42
C ARG A 663 -0.81 -23.17 -27.12
N LEU A 664 -0.93 -21.88 -26.79
CA LEU A 664 0.20 -21.02 -26.38
C LEU A 664 0.87 -21.53 -25.10
N LEU A 665 0.08 -21.88 -24.09
CA LEU A 665 0.59 -22.40 -22.82
C LEU A 665 1.28 -23.76 -23.03
N SER A 666 0.73 -24.63 -23.89
CA SER A 666 1.35 -25.91 -24.22
C SER A 666 2.72 -25.76 -24.88
N LEU A 667 2.86 -24.82 -25.83
CA LEU A 667 4.14 -24.53 -26.49
C LEU A 667 5.19 -24.02 -25.49
N SER A 668 4.79 -23.11 -24.60
CA SER A 668 5.67 -22.53 -23.57
C SER A 668 6.12 -23.58 -22.56
N ILE A 669 5.19 -24.43 -22.10
CA ILE A 669 5.46 -25.47 -21.11
C ILE A 669 6.35 -26.57 -21.69
N ARG A 670 6.17 -26.94 -22.97
CA ARG A 670 7.05 -27.93 -23.63
C ARG A 670 8.47 -27.41 -23.77
N LEU A 671 8.65 -26.16 -24.19
CA LEU A 671 9.97 -25.54 -24.31
C LEU A 671 10.67 -25.45 -22.95
N PHE A 672 9.95 -24.96 -21.92
CA PHE A 672 10.45 -24.86 -20.55
C PHE A 672 10.78 -26.23 -19.95
N GLY A 673 9.89 -27.21 -20.08
CA GLY A 673 10.05 -28.55 -19.50
C GLY A 673 11.26 -29.29 -20.07
N ASN A 674 11.49 -29.21 -21.39
CA ASN A 674 12.63 -29.86 -22.04
C ASN A 674 13.98 -29.23 -21.63
N ILE A 675 14.00 -27.93 -21.31
CA ILE A 675 15.21 -27.21 -20.88
C ILE A 675 15.48 -27.47 -19.40
N MET A 676 14.45 -27.41 -18.56
CA MET A 676 14.56 -27.72 -17.14
C MET A 676 14.98 -29.18 -16.90
N ALA A 677 14.46 -30.12 -17.69
CA ALA A 677 14.88 -31.53 -17.62
C ALA A 677 16.37 -31.73 -17.96
N LYS A 678 16.88 -31.04 -18.99
CA LYS A 678 18.30 -31.04 -19.35
C LYS A 678 19.18 -30.48 -18.23
N GLU A 679 18.82 -29.31 -17.69
CA GLU A 679 19.58 -28.64 -16.61
C GLU A 679 19.59 -29.48 -15.32
N THR A 680 18.46 -30.10 -14.98
CA THR A 680 18.33 -30.98 -13.81
C THR A 680 19.19 -32.24 -13.97
N LEU A 681 19.17 -32.87 -15.13
CA LEU A 681 20.00 -34.04 -15.44
C LEU A 681 21.50 -33.70 -15.35
N LEU A 682 21.92 -32.57 -15.94
CA LEU A 682 23.30 -32.09 -15.86
C LEU A 682 23.72 -31.83 -14.41
N THR A 683 22.86 -31.18 -13.62
CA THR A 683 23.12 -30.91 -12.19
C THR A 683 23.32 -32.18 -11.37
N ILE A 684 22.48 -33.20 -11.58
CA ILE A 684 22.60 -34.50 -10.90
C ILE A 684 23.90 -35.22 -11.29
N LEU A 685 24.26 -35.21 -12.58
CA LEU A 685 25.50 -35.82 -13.07
C LEU A 685 26.75 -35.10 -12.53
N PHE A 686 26.73 -33.77 -12.46
CA PHE A 686 27.79 -32.97 -11.83
C PHE A 686 27.95 -33.29 -10.34
N GLY A 687 26.83 -33.55 -9.65
CA GLY A 687 26.83 -33.97 -8.25
C GLY A 687 27.42 -35.37 -8.03
N LEU A 688 27.31 -36.28 -9.00
CA LEU A 688 27.76 -37.67 -8.89
C LEU A 688 29.23 -37.89 -9.29
N VAL A 689 29.71 -37.20 -10.33
CA VAL A 689 31.04 -37.43 -10.93
C VAL A 689 32.06 -36.36 -10.50
N GLY A 690 31.59 -35.27 -9.88
CA GLY A 690 32.39 -34.12 -9.49
C GLY A 690 32.63 -33.15 -10.66
N TYR A 691 32.71 -31.85 -10.35
CA TYR A 691 32.77 -30.75 -11.33
C TYR A 691 33.94 -30.85 -12.34
N TYR A 692 34.99 -31.60 -11.99
CA TYR A 692 36.23 -31.70 -12.75
C TYR A 692 36.24 -32.82 -13.80
N PHE A 693 35.30 -33.79 -13.73
CA PHE A 693 35.16 -34.83 -14.75
C PHE A 693 33.90 -34.56 -15.57
N LEU A 694 34.08 -33.81 -16.65
CA LEU A 694 33.02 -33.48 -17.60
C LEU A 694 32.94 -34.58 -18.67
N PRO A 695 31.93 -35.47 -18.69
CA PRO A 695 31.82 -36.46 -19.74
C PRO A 695 31.49 -35.76 -21.07
N LEU A 696 32.50 -35.66 -21.94
CA LEU A 696 32.41 -35.10 -23.30
C LEU A 696 31.16 -35.54 -24.09
N PRO A 697 30.69 -36.82 -24.00
CA PRO A 697 29.47 -37.25 -24.67
C PRO A 697 28.19 -36.53 -24.20
N ILE A 698 28.15 -36.09 -22.94
CA ILE A 698 26.98 -35.42 -22.35
C ILE A 698 26.92 -33.95 -22.80
N MET A 699 28.07 -33.30 -22.97
CA MET A 699 28.11 -31.98 -23.60
C MET A 699 27.66 -32.03 -25.06
N LEU A 700 28.14 -33.01 -25.82
CA LEU A 700 27.74 -33.21 -27.21
C LEU A 700 26.23 -33.46 -27.34
N LEU A 701 25.67 -34.29 -26.45
CA LEU A 701 24.23 -34.49 -26.35
C LEU A 701 23.50 -33.18 -25.98
N GLY A 702 24.06 -32.39 -25.05
CA GLY A 702 23.52 -31.12 -24.62
C GLY A 702 23.47 -30.05 -25.72
N VAL A 703 24.48 -30.00 -26.60
CA VAL A 703 24.51 -29.15 -27.80
C VAL A 703 23.46 -29.61 -28.81
N LEU A 704 23.40 -30.92 -29.08
CA LEU A 704 22.41 -31.50 -29.99
C LEU A 704 20.97 -31.19 -29.55
N VAL A 705 20.66 -31.40 -28.27
CA VAL A 705 19.34 -31.10 -27.69
C VAL A 705 18.99 -29.63 -27.84
N SER A 706 19.94 -28.71 -27.65
CA SER A 706 19.71 -27.27 -27.80
C SER A 706 19.37 -26.85 -29.23
N ILE A 707 20.01 -27.46 -30.22
CA ILE A 707 19.72 -27.23 -31.65
C ILE A 707 18.34 -27.79 -32.02
N VAL A 708 18.04 -29.03 -31.59
CA VAL A 708 16.74 -29.67 -31.86
C VAL A 708 15.60 -28.87 -31.24
N GLN A 709 15.77 -28.34 -30.03
CA GLN A 709 14.76 -27.51 -29.35
C GLN A 709 14.44 -26.22 -30.10
N ALA A 710 15.45 -25.51 -30.58
CA ALA A 710 15.25 -24.30 -31.38
C ALA A 710 14.53 -24.62 -32.69
N MET A 711 14.90 -25.73 -33.34
CA MET A 711 14.25 -26.20 -34.56
C MET A 711 12.78 -26.57 -34.33
N VAL A 712 12.47 -27.29 -33.25
CA VAL A 712 11.07 -27.66 -32.90
C VAL A 712 10.25 -26.41 -32.59
N PHE A 713 10.81 -25.42 -31.91
CA PHE A 713 10.11 -24.16 -31.62
C PHE A 713 9.81 -23.37 -32.91
N VAL A 714 10.77 -23.29 -33.82
CA VAL A 714 10.61 -22.66 -35.14
C VAL A 714 9.54 -23.39 -35.95
N LEU A 715 9.63 -24.73 -36.03
CA LEU A 715 8.65 -25.57 -36.72
C LEU A 715 7.23 -25.33 -36.21
N LEU A 716 7.03 -25.36 -34.89
CA LEU A 716 5.71 -25.13 -34.29
C LEU A 716 5.22 -23.70 -34.53
N THR A 717 6.12 -22.71 -34.47
CA THR A 717 5.80 -21.30 -34.78
C THR A 717 5.31 -21.15 -36.23
N VAL A 718 6.02 -21.76 -37.18
CA VAL A 718 5.69 -21.78 -38.61
C VAL A 718 4.32 -22.45 -38.83
N VAL A 719 4.09 -23.62 -38.22
CA VAL A 719 2.81 -24.34 -38.31
C VAL A 719 1.67 -23.54 -37.71
N TYR A 720 1.85 -22.90 -36.55
CA TYR A 720 0.80 -22.10 -35.93
C TYR A 720 0.46 -20.86 -36.73
N ILE A 721 1.44 -20.19 -37.32
CA ILE A 721 1.19 -19.00 -38.14
C ILE A 721 0.56 -19.40 -39.49
N SER A 722 0.99 -20.52 -40.08
CA SER A 722 0.41 -21.07 -41.31
C SER A 722 -1.06 -21.48 -41.12
N GLN A 723 -1.40 -22.15 -40.01
CA GLN A 723 -2.80 -22.45 -39.65
C GLN A 723 -3.67 -21.21 -39.52
N ALA A 724 -3.11 -20.08 -39.06
CA ALA A 724 -3.82 -18.80 -38.99
C ALA A 724 -4.17 -18.25 -40.39
N ALA A 725 -3.29 -18.50 -41.37
CA ALA A 725 -3.44 -18.04 -42.74
C ALA A 725 -4.38 -18.96 -43.55
N GLU A 726 -4.33 -20.28 -43.34
CA GLU A 726 -5.11 -21.28 -44.09
C GLU A 726 -6.57 -21.43 -43.63
N HIS A 727 -6.91 -21.14 -42.36
CA HIS A 727 -8.27 -21.32 -41.83
C HIS A 727 -9.25 -20.22 -42.29
N ALA A 728 -9.57 -20.25 -43.58
CA ALA A 728 -10.81 -19.73 -44.14
C ALA A 728 -11.26 -20.59 -45.34
N HIS A 729 -11.73 -21.81 -45.04
CA HIS A 729 -12.67 -22.54 -45.89
C HIS A 729 -13.83 -23.05 -45.05
#